data_AF-A0A9D9EKP5-F1
#
_entry.id   AF-A0A9D9EKP5-F1
#
_cell.length_a   1.000
_cell.length_b   1.000
_cell.length_c   1.000
_cell.angle_alpha   90.00
_cell.angle_beta   90.00
_cell.angle_gamma   90.00
#
_symmetry.space_group_name_H-M   'P 1'
#
loop_
_entity.id
_entity.type
_entity.pdbx_description
1 polymer ?
#
loop_
_entity_poly.entity_id
_entity_poly.type
_entity_poly.pdbx_seq_one_letter_code
_entity_poly.pdbx_strand_id
1 'polypeptide(L)'
;MVKHHLFRAAFMTVTAAVIIALPLSCVNEEYDLSRIDTTVSFGGDALVFPLGSTEDLTLKTLLSEEDFQYITSLDGVYGFTINGEYKVPEEDIPDLSAELQIDPVSFNHDFNIDFGTIDMSGMRLDEQNFSNDINFTGIEIPDVTIPQDALNSTVATGIWEYAPSADALDLNFPSSQSIEAGGLLDPSQFASFPSVGGDITIPARDITPLTVPERSFDVGVTINFHEGVKSISNIKLDENASLDISVDVLNSFMKSGSISPDIKIDLSGLVGLDAGESVLKIDELLSQENDYSLDKHCKVTSLAISDKDWSTDIDGNLLLSKHSSVTVNGTLSFVGDIVTDTDMIQSSANAGGLGLRVEFRFNDIVIADMTMEIEPVTLTEETSVDLGIDPVTLPEEVRGISEVLMETGSGLDIEISGANMEYAGGLEPVLESLVIQFPEEVVSPDLEADNTYTVSSIQLSQGLKDNIEVTSIHPGEAVDGTVSIDGSVRIKAVFKAEGSISLSSLPKDESQDPAISFNVVPNLTIDDYILVINDIEHEIEPQEHEVNFSLPDGVGEIGVFTVTPEAGENAQLSIAIGMPQTDGIEFQARDIKIDFPDMFQFEDPGQYSFNAEENSITLDGDIPDNVVLKIKSLQITPLRNDAGGYSAGGVITVSGRADVGSLNADGTVTGTDVQNLLDNGISIRGTMSAIENVTVSFDSFETTVENTQPITLFNFDDLPAELVSLEEVTLSDTRLQLSMNVTDIPVVLAGNPLNIEMEVHLPQEIVIDDERVDGDNVLHISGVLGDDHTFTMDPVVVSGLDLAGVDFAAGEGDFVREIRAEGKVVMENPSFNPEELSGKGVSVALSGGIPEINIVQATGKVDYRMDALNQTISLEDLPDFVKGEDFVLDFENPYITLDVTSNMGIPVNGTIEIIPSTGGTPDEQSSLTIEGFEIPAATSSAEAQTTSYWISATTDGVPSGYRHLTADLSPLLKKIPDNIEIRVNAGTDPEQLSVIETTAKYELGMSYDVVVPFEFGEDLDISMDYTIEDIPDVLGELLGMNSLGLGGYIESTLPLKLDLEMEMLDSKDNVIKTEPVKMTVAEGSAEKVSESPVDVWLKLAEGADASDFSKIRMNFKVTSGSMSGEPVTEESYIKAVLKVKVPGGVTVDLSSLGQSENTDEPQN
;
A
#
# COMPACT_ATOMS: atom_id res chain seq x y z
N MET A 1 -38.24 26.81 134.14
CA MET A 1 -38.63 27.10 135.54
C MET A 1 -37.78 28.15 136.29
N VAL A 2 -36.75 28.78 135.69
CA VAL A 2 -35.98 29.89 136.31
C VAL A 2 -36.31 31.28 135.70
N LYS A 3 -36.97 31.34 134.53
CA LYS A 3 -37.45 32.61 133.92
C LYS A 3 -38.69 33.23 134.61
N HIS A 4 -39.50 32.42 135.32
CA HIS A 4 -40.73 32.90 135.98
C HIS A 4 -40.46 33.71 137.27
N HIS A 5 -39.26 33.60 137.85
CA HIS A 5 -38.85 34.38 139.03
C HIS A 5 -38.25 35.76 138.69
N LEU A 6 -37.65 35.94 137.50
CA LEU A 6 -37.12 37.24 137.07
C LEU A 6 -38.25 38.24 136.72
N PHE A 7 -39.34 37.76 136.15
CA PHE A 7 -40.50 38.60 135.80
C PHE A 7 -41.27 39.08 137.04
N ARG A 8 -41.42 38.21 138.06
CA ARG A 8 -41.94 38.59 139.38
C ARG A 8 -41.02 39.56 140.14
N ALA A 9 -39.70 39.44 139.98
CA ALA A 9 -38.74 40.31 140.64
C ALA A 9 -38.70 41.72 140.02
N ALA A 10 -38.77 41.84 138.69
CA ALA A 10 -38.84 43.14 137.99
C ALA A 10 -40.18 43.87 138.25
N PHE A 11 -41.29 43.13 138.30
CA PHE A 11 -42.60 43.69 138.64
C PHE A 11 -42.67 44.13 140.11
N MET A 12 -42.01 43.44 141.06
CA MET A 12 -41.90 43.92 142.45
C MET A 12 -40.95 45.11 142.64
N THR A 13 -39.91 45.27 141.81
CA THR A 13 -38.95 46.38 141.95
C THR A 13 -39.43 47.69 141.32
N VAL A 14 -40.24 47.65 140.25
CA VAL A 14 -40.85 48.85 139.66
C VAL A 14 -41.98 49.39 140.56
N THR A 15 -42.77 48.52 141.19
CA THR A 15 -43.83 48.93 142.12
C THR A 15 -43.30 49.42 143.47
N ALA A 16 -42.10 48.98 143.90
CA ALA A 16 -41.42 49.48 145.10
C ALA A 16 -40.70 50.83 144.89
N ALA A 17 -40.32 51.17 143.65
CA ALA A 17 -39.62 52.42 143.34
C ALA A 17 -40.54 53.66 143.28
N VAL A 18 -41.85 53.47 143.06
CA VAL A 18 -42.83 54.58 142.99
C VAL A 18 -43.39 54.98 144.36
N ILE A 19 -43.17 54.17 145.42
CA ILE A 19 -43.69 54.41 146.78
C ILE A 19 -42.72 55.21 147.69
N ILE A 20 -41.50 55.55 147.24
CA ILE A 20 -40.45 56.24 148.05
C ILE A 20 -40.20 57.71 147.62
N ALA A 21 -41.23 58.42 147.14
CA ALA A 21 -41.09 59.86 146.86
C ALA A 21 -42.31 60.69 147.30
N LEU A 22 -42.56 60.71 148.61
CA LEU A 22 -43.30 61.81 149.25
C LEU A 22 -42.36 62.51 150.24
N PRO A 23 -42.09 63.83 150.08
CA PRO A 23 -41.84 64.70 151.20
C PRO A 23 -43.11 65.48 151.56
N LEU A 24 -43.51 65.36 152.82
CA LEU A 24 -44.50 66.17 153.52
C LEU A 24 -44.10 67.65 153.50
N SER A 25 -45.06 68.56 153.27
CA SER A 25 -45.04 69.90 153.89
C SER A 25 -46.41 70.59 153.86
N CYS A 26 -46.95 70.83 155.06
CA CYS A 26 -48.01 71.79 155.43
C CYS A 26 -49.46 71.50 154.99
N VAL A 27 -50.20 70.80 155.86
CA VAL A 27 -51.66 70.90 155.94
C VAL A 27 -52.01 72.20 156.68
N ASN A 28 -52.83 73.04 156.04
CA ASN A 28 -53.48 74.21 156.64
C ASN A 28 -54.89 73.78 157.09
N GLU A 29 -55.31 74.13 158.30
CA GLU A 29 -56.49 73.56 159.00
C GLU A 29 -57.88 74.01 158.49
N GLU A 30 -58.02 74.52 157.26
CA GLU A 30 -59.31 75.03 156.73
C GLU A 30 -59.76 74.44 155.39
N TYR A 31 -59.23 73.29 154.94
CA TYR A 31 -59.61 72.70 153.65
C TYR A 31 -60.52 71.45 153.78
N ASP A 32 -61.77 71.59 153.32
CA ASP A 32 -62.78 70.52 153.19
C ASP A 32 -62.45 69.62 151.97
N LEU A 33 -62.10 68.36 152.25
CA LEU A 33 -61.61 67.36 151.27
C LEU A 33 -62.73 66.53 150.61
N SER A 34 -63.99 66.98 150.63
CA SER A 34 -65.11 66.25 150.02
C SER A 34 -65.28 66.44 148.49
N ARG A 35 -64.32 67.07 147.79
CA ARG A 35 -64.46 67.45 146.36
C ARG A 35 -63.25 67.18 145.45
N ILE A 36 -62.38 66.23 145.78
CA ILE A 36 -61.28 65.79 144.89
C ILE A 36 -61.63 64.43 144.30
N ASP A 37 -61.62 64.33 142.96
CA ASP A 37 -61.76 63.08 142.20
C ASP A 37 -60.45 62.29 142.28
N THR A 38 -60.52 61.06 142.79
CA THR A 38 -59.37 60.21 143.11
C THR A 38 -58.99 59.24 141.99
N THR A 39 -59.48 59.46 140.76
CA THR A 39 -59.24 58.58 139.61
C THR A 39 -58.13 59.07 138.65
N VAL A 40 -57.21 58.17 138.26
CA VAL A 40 -56.19 58.39 137.20
C VAL A 40 -56.25 57.23 136.20
N SER A 41 -56.33 57.53 134.90
CA SER A 41 -56.38 56.53 133.82
C SER A 41 -55.06 56.42 133.05
N PHE A 42 -54.55 55.19 132.89
CA PHE A 42 -53.38 54.85 132.08
C PHE A 42 -53.79 53.96 130.90
N GLY A 43 -53.48 54.37 129.65
CA GLY A 43 -53.58 53.50 128.47
C GLY A 43 -54.59 53.85 127.36
N GLY A 44 -55.34 54.96 127.42
CA GLY A 44 -56.25 55.35 126.32
C GLY A 44 -57.26 54.26 125.92
N ASP A 45 -57.56 54.13 124.62
CA ASP A 45 -58.51 53.14 124.07
C ASP A 45 -57.92 51.71 124.01
N ALA A 46 -56.59 51.58 123.91
CA ALA A 46 -55.89 50.29 123.89
C ALA A 46 -54.42 50.42 124.35
N LEU A 47 -53.93 49.39 125.06
CA LEU A 47 -52.52 49.25 125.45
C LEU A 47 -51.72 48.56 124.33
N VAL A 48 -50.60 49.14 123.90
CA VAL A 48 -49.76 48.60 122.83
C VAL A 48 -48.45 48.03 123.40
N PHE A 49 -48.15 46.78 123.08
CA PHE A 49 -46.93 46.08 123.49
C PHE A 49 -46.15 45.60 122.25
N PRO A 50 -44.82 45.69 122.21
CA PRO A 50 -44.04 45.10 121.13
C PRO A 50 -44.14 43.57 121.19
N LEU A 51 -44.44 42.92 120.07
CA LEU A 51 -44.42 41.46 119.94
C LEU A 51 -43.05 40.98 119.47
N GLY A 52 -42.38 41.78 118.63
CA GLY A 52 -41.04 41.52 118.11
C GLY A 52 -40.93 41.87 116.62
N SER A 53 -39.77 41.61 116.04
CA SER A 53 -39.59 41.54 114.59
C SER A 53 -39.11 40.15 114.22
N THR A 54 -39.52 39.65 113.06
CA THR A 54 -38.85 38.49 112.46
C THR A 54 -37.42 38.86 112.08
N GLU A 55 -36.57 37.86 111.89
CA GLU A 55 -35.36 38.02 111.08
C GLU A 55 -35.76 38.30 109.61
N ASP A 56 -34.80 38.69 108.79
CA ASP A 56 -35.05 38.89 107.36
C ASP A 56 -35.37 37.52 106.75
N LEU A 57 -36.62 37.34 106.34
CA LEU A 57 -37.12 36.14 105.70
C LEU A 57 -36.69 36.17 104.24
N THR A 58 -35.45 35.76 104.00
CA THR A 58 -34.91 35.57 102.65
C THR A 58 -35.57 34.37 101.98
N LEU A 59 -35.41 34.21 100.67
CA LEU A 59 -35.89 33.02 99.96
C LEU A 59 -35.34 31.72 100.58
N LYS A 60 -34.08 31.73 101.05
CA LYS A 60 -33.49 30.63 101.82
C LYS A 60 -34.21 30.32 103.13
N THR A 61 -34.79 31.33 103.79
CA THR A 61 -35.53 31.18 105.05
C THR A 61 -36.97 30.75 104.83
N LEU A 62 -37.55 31.11 103.67
CA LEU A 62 -38.89 30.73 103.24
C LEU A 62 -38.94 29.29 102.68
N LEU A 63 -37.79 28.77 102.25
CA LEU A 63 -37.60 27.40 101.79
C LEU A 63 -36.84 26.58 102.85
N SER A 64 -36.94 25.25 102.81
CA SER A 64 -36.17 24.41 103.74
C SER A 64 -34.67 24.37 103.34
N GLU A 65 -33.78 24.07 104.30
CA GLU A 65 -32.33 23.99 104.00
C GLU A 65 -31.97 22.89 102.99
N GLU A 66 -32.73 21.79 102.96
CA GLU A 66 -32.58 20.70 101.99
C GLU A 66 -33.00 21.14 100.59
N ASP A 67 -33.99 22.03 100.51
CA ASP A 67 -34.57 22.49 99.25
C ASP A 67 -33.72 23.58 98.57
N PHE A 68 -32.97 24.35 99.35
CA PHE A 68 -32.15 25.46 98.85
C PHE A 68 -30.87 25.00 98.13
N GLN A 69 -30.43 23.74 98.28
CA GLN A 69 -29.19 23.24 97.67
C GLN A 69 -29.21 23.22 96.14
N TYR A 70 -30.41 23.27 95.54
CA TYR A 70 -30.60 23.28 94.08
C TYR A 70 -30.66 24.70 93.51
N ILE A 71 -30.75 25.73 94.36
CA ILE A 71 -30.79 27.13 93.95
C ILE A 71 -29.36 27.66 93.89
N THR A 72 -28.99 28.19 92.73
CA THR A 72 -27.69 28.80 92.46
C THR A 72 -27.82 30.31 92.27
N SER A 73 -26.71 31.01 92.48
CA SER A 73 -26.58 32.43 92.18
C SER A 73 -25.92 32.59 90.83
N LEU A 74 -26.71 33.07 89.87
CA LEU A 74 -26.32 33.34 88.49
C LEU A 74 -26.12 34.84 88.38
N ASP A 75 -24.86 35.29 88.48
CA ASP A 75 -24.51 36.72 88.45
C ASP A 75 -25.30 37.60 89.44
N GLY A 76 -25.65 37.06 90.61
CA GLY A 76 -26.39 37.75 91.68
C GLY A 76 -27.91 37.58 91.62
N VAL A 77 -28.43 36.88 90.62
CA VAL A 77 -29.84 36.47 90.48
C VAL A 77 -29.99 35.04 90.96
N TYR A 78 -31.04 34.74 91.73
CA TYR A 78 -31.35 33.35 92.08
C TYR A 78 -31.87 32.61 90.85
N GLY A 79 -31.49 31.34 90.70
CA GLY A 79 -32.03 30.49 89.64
C GLY A 79 -31.60 29.04 89.79
N PHE A 80 -32.14 28.19 88.91
CA PHE A 80 -31.70 26.80 88.79
C PHE A 80 -30.69 26.67 87.65
N THR A 81 -29.67 25.83 87.85
CA THR A 81 -28.74 25.42 86.78
C THR A 81 -28.57 23.91 86.81
N ILE A 82 -28.77 23.29 85.66
CA ILE A 82 -28.62 21.85 85.49
C ILE A 82 -27.63 21.63 84.37
N ASN A 83 -26.49 21.04 84.71
CA ASN A 83 -25.44 20.69 83.76
C ASN A 83 -25.51 19.23 83.34
N GLY A 84 -25.01 18.94 82.14
CA GLY A 84 -24.82 17.58 81.66
C GLY A 84 -23.74 17.51 80.59
N GLU A 85 -23.09 16.36 80.50
CA GLU A 85 -22.14 16.04 79.44
C GLU A 85 -22.47 14.64 78.89
N TYR A 86 -22.42 14.52 77.58
CA TYR A 86 -22.64 13.29 76.85
C TYR A 86 -21.58 13.13 75.76
N LYS A 87 -20.72 12.12 75.91
CA LYS A 87 -19.81 11.70 74.85
C LYS A 87 -20.45 10.54 74.11
N VAL A 88 -20.61 10.68 72.80
CA VAL A 88 -21.11 9.59 71.94
C VAL A 88 -20.06 8.46 71.98
N PRO A 89 -20.45 7.23 72.33
CA PRO A 89 -19.56 6.08 72.27
C PRO A 89 -18.94 5.92 70.87
N GLU A 90 -17.67 5.50 70.80
CA GLU A 90 -16.95 5.29 69.52
C GLU A 90 -17.68 4.24 68.64
N GLU A 91 -18.44 3.32 69.24
CA GLU A 91 -19.26 2.30 68.54
C GLU A 91 -20.53 2.84 67.89
N ASP A 92 -21.02 4.01 68.35
CA ASP A 92 -22.21 4.66 67.79
C ASP A 92 -21.84 5.70 66.70
N ILE A 93 -20.54 5.89 66.45
CA ILE A 93 -20.02 6.71 65.35
C ILE A 93 -19.78 5.77 64.15
N PRO A 94 -20.31 6.08 62.95
CA PRO A 94 -20.14 5.21 61.78
C PRO A 94 -18.67 4.95 61.46
N ASP A 95 -18.27 3.68 61.47
CA ASP A 95 -16.95 3.25 60.99
C ASP A 95 -17.00 3.04 59.47
N LEU A 96 -16.96 4.14 58.72
CA LEU A 96 -16.92 4.14 57.26
C LEU A 96 -15.60 3.52 56.71
N SER A 97 -14.61 3.25 57.57
CA SER A 97 -13.33 2.68 57.16
C SER A 97 -13.34 1.16 57.03
N ALA A 98 -14.13 0.47 57.84
CA ALA A 98 -14.20 -0.99 57.85
C ALA A 98 -14.87 -1.54 56.58
N GLU A 99 -15.82 -0.78 56.02
CA GLU A 99 -16.68 -1.17 54.90
C GLU A 99 -16.14 -0.68 53.53
N LEU A 100 -15.24 0.29 53.50
CA LEU A 100 -14.62 0.74 52.24
C LEU A 100 -13.36 -0.09 51.94
N GLN A 101 -13.53 -1.28 51.35
CA GLN A 101 -12.44 -2.14 50.90
C GLN A 101 -12.46 -2.30 49.38
N ILE A 102 -11.26 -2.38 48.78
CA ILE A 102 -11.10 -2.69 47.37
C ILE A 102 -10.29 -3.96 47.26
N ASP A 103 -10.83 -4.95 46.55
CA ASP A 103 -10.16 -6.21 46.33
C ASP A 103 -8.86 -6.06 45.53
N PRO A 104 -7.83 -6.88 45.82
CA PRO A 104 -6.64 -6.98 44.98
C PRO A 104 -7.00 -7.26 43.52
N VAL A 105 -6.43 -6.46 42.64
CA VAL A 105 -6.66 -6.57 41.20
C VAL A 105 -5.64 -7.55 40.64
N SER A 106 -6.09 -8.51 39.84
CA SER A 106 -5.16 -9.31 39.05
C SER A 106 -5.74 -9.53 37.67
N PHE A 107 -4.86 -9.50 36.68
CA PHE A 107 -5.16 -9.85 35.33
C PHE A 107 -4.06 -10.72 34.76
N ASN A 108 -4.45 -11.66 33.92
CA ASN A 108 -3.52 -12.43 33.13
C ASN A 108 -4.05 -12.48 31.71
N HIS A 109 -3.17 -12.19 30.78
CA HIS A 109 -3.51 -12.05 29.40
C HIS A 109 -2.49 -12.77 28.54
N ASP A 110 -2.94 -13.79 27.82
CA ASP A 110 -2.12 -14.54 26.90
C ASP A 110 -2.36 -14.00 25.48
N PHE A 111 -1.33 -13.38 24.91
CA PHE A 111 -1.29 -13.03 23.50
C PHE A 111 -0.54 -14.12 22.74
N ASN A 112 -1.17 -14.68 21.72
CA ASN A 112 -0.47 -15.55 20.78
C ASN A 112 0.07 -14.72 19.64
N ILE A 113 1.39 -14.71 19.53
CA ILE A 113 2.15 -14.07 18.47
C ILE A 113 2.40 -15.12 17.41
N ASP A 114 1.57 -15.11 16.37
CA ASP A 114 1.81 -15.91 15.19
C ASP A 114 2.77 -15.16 14.28
N PHE A 115 3.91 -15.77 14.01
CA PHE A 115 4.91 -15.27 13.07
C PHE A 115 4.56 -15.61 11.62
N GLY A 116 3.40 -16.23 11.41
CA GLY A 116 2.92 -16.68 10.11
C GLY A 116 3.53 -18.01 9.72
N THR A 117 3.00 -18.59 8.64
CA THR A 117 3.61 -19.77 8.03
C THR A 117 4.74 -19.32 7.11
N ILE A 118 5.96 -19.25 7.65
CA ILE A 118 7.17 -19.05 6.85
C ILE A 118 7.63 -20.42 6.37
N ASP A 119 7.01 -20.93 5.29
CA ASP A 119 7.41 -22.19 4.68
C ASP A 119 8.45 -21.93 3.58
N MET A 120 9.73 -22.03 3.97
CA MET A 120 10.84 -22.02 3.01
C MET A 120 11.32 -23.44 2.71
N SER A 121 10.54 -24.47 3.08
CA SER A 121 10.88 -25.86 2.74
C SER A 121 10.88 -26.02 1.23
N GLY A 122 12.05 -26.37 0.68
CA GLY A 122 12.26 -26.42 -0.76
C GLY A 122 12.56 -25.08 -1.43
N MET A 123 12.90 -24.02 -0.69
CA MET A 123 13.62 -22.88 -1.28
C MET A 123 14.92 -23.40 -1.87
N ARG A 124 14.96 -23.50 -3.19
CA ARG A 124 16.14 -23.86 -3.97
C ARG A 124 16.37 -22.73 -4.94
N LEU A 125 17.59 -22.21 -4.95
CA LEU A 125 18.00 -21.35 -6.04
C LEU A 125 18.43 -22.27 -7.16
N ASP A 126 17.51 -22.49 -8.09
CA ASP A 126 17.76 -23.32 -9.26
C ASP A 126 18.91 -22.76 -10.08
N GLU A 127 19.60 -23.65 -10.79
CA GLU A 127 20.65 -23.27 -11.75
C GLU A 127 20.08 -22.24 -12.74
N GLN A 128 20.65 -21.03 -12.72
CA GLN A 128 20.31 -19.97 -13.67
C GLN A 128 21.37 -19.96 -14.75
N ASN A 129 20.91 -20.04 -16.00
CA ASN A 129 21.75 -19.97 -17.17
C ASN A 129 21.41 -18.71 -17.96
N PHE A 130 22.43 -17.95 -18.32
CA PHE A 130 22.32 -16.86 -19.28
C PHE A 130 23.29 -17.08 -20.42
N SER A 131 22.87 -16.65 -21.61
CA SER A 131 23.68 -16.69 -22.82
C SER A 131 23.45 -15.38 -23.55
N ASN A 132 24.51 -14.61 -23.67
CA ASN A 132 24.55 -13.38 -24.43
C ASN A 132 25.54 -13.58 -25.58
N ASP A 133 25.03 -13.52 -26.80
CA ASP A 133 25.87 -13.59 -27.99
C ASP A 133 26.11 -12.16 -28.48
N ILE A 134 27.38 -11.76 -28.48
CA ILE A 134 27.85 -10.47 -29.02
C ILE A 134 28.09 -10.68 -30.51
N ASN A 135 27.18 -10.15 -31.32
CA ASN A 135 27.24 -10.26 -32.78
C ASN A 135 27.92 -9.03 -33.37
N PHE A 136 28.88 -9.24 -34.25
CA PHE A 136 29.57 -8.17 -34.96
C PHE A 136 28.74 -7.74 -36.18
N THR A 137 27.72 -6.91 -35.98
CA THR A 137 26.87 -6.46 -37.09
C THR A 137 27.51 -5.30 -37.85
N GLY A 138 27.60 -5.39 -39.18
CA GLY A 138 28.04 -4.29 -40.06
C GLY A 138 29.19 -4.62 -41.00
N ILE A 139 29.88 -5.74 -40.82
CA ILE A 139 30.89 -6.23 -41.77
C ILE A 139 30.16 -7.12 -42.79
N GLU A 140 29.84 -6.59 -43.97
CA GLU A 140 29.26 -7.37 -45.07
C GLU A 140 30.38 -7.83 -46.01
N ILE A 141 30.57 -9.15 -46.14
CA ILE A 141 31.47 -9.69 -47.17
C ILE A 141 30.78 -9.47 -48.53
N PRO A 142 31.43 -8.79 -49.48
CA PRO A 142 30.81 -8.49 -50.75
C PRO A 142 30.57 -9.77 -51.57
N ASP A 143 29.36 -9.90 -52.13
CA ASP A 143 28.98 -11.03 -52.98
C ASP A 143 29.61 -10.88 -54.38
N VAL A 144 30.68 -11.63 -54.63
CA VAL A 144 31.38 -11.62 -55.93
C VAL A 144 30.69 -12.61 -56.87
N THR A 145 29.82 -12.10 -57.74
CA THR A 145 29.17 -12.92 -58.76
C THR A 145 30.09 -13.11 -59.96
N ILE A 146 30.43 -14.36 -60.29
CA ILE A 146 31.13 -14.70 -61.53
C ILE A 146 30.06 -14.96 -62.62
N PRO A 147 30.13 -14.30 -63.79
CA PRO A 147 29.22 -14.58 -64.89
C PRO A 147 29.40 -16.02 -65.39
N GLN A 148 28.31 -16.79 -65.38
CA GLN A 148 28.27 -18.17 -65.91
C GLN A 148 27.92 -18.21 -67.41
N ASP A 149 28.01 -17.07 -68.11
CA ASP A 149 27.54 -16.94 -69.47
C ASP A 149 28.44 -17.70 -70.46
N ALA A 150 27.88 -18.76 -71.04
CA ALA A 150 28.53 -19.60 -72.05
C ALA A 150 28.78 -18.82 -73.35
N LEU A 151 30.05 -18.65 -73.73
CA LEU A 151 30.39 -17.99 -74.98
C LEU A 151 30.40 -19.02 -76.13
N ASN A 152 29.25 -19.14 -76.80
CA ASN A 152 29.09 -19.97 -77.99
C ASN A 152 29.51 -19.20 -79.25
N SER A 153 30.70 -19.46 -79.77
CA SER A 153 31.04 -19.05 -81.14
C SER A 153 30.82 -20.23 -82.09
N THR A 154 29.78 -20.15 -82.90
CA THR A 154 29.55 -21.10 -84.01
C THR A 154 30.14 -20.52 -85.28
N VAL A 155 31.18 -21.15 -85.80
CA VAL A 155 31.82 -20.81 -87.07
C VAL A 155 31.24 -21.74 -88.13
N ALA A 156 30.30 -21.23 -88.94
CA ALA A 156 29.78 -21.95 -90.10
C ALA A 156 30.77 -21.84 -91.26
N THR A 157 31.25 -22.98 -91.77
CA THR A 157 32.12 -23.00 -92.96
C THR A 157 31.24 -23.27 -94.18
N GLY A 158 30.98 -22.24 -94.98
CA GLY A 158 30.10 -22.33 -96.15
C GLY A 158 30.71 -23.17 -97.28
N ILE A 159 30.48 -24.49 -97.25
CA ILE A 159 30.89 -25.41 -98.32
C ILE A 159 30.06 -25.13 -99.60
N TRP A 160 28.94 -24.42 -99.45
CA TRP A 160 28.11 -23.92 -100.54
C TRP A 160 28.87 -23.07 -101.57
N GLU A 161 29.92 -22.36 -101.17
CA GLU A 161 30.71 -21.52 -102.08
C GLU A 161 31.41 -22.34 -103.18
N TYR A 162 31.65 -23.64 -102.96
CA TYR A 162 32.30 -24.54 -103.91
C TYR A 162 31.31 -25.26 -104.84
N ALA A 163 30.01 -25.03 -104.71
CA ALA A 163 28.98 -25.58 -105.59
C ALA A 163 28.83 -24.74 -106.90
N PRO A 164 28.62 -25.37 -108.07
CA PRO A 164 28.26 -24.62 -109.27
C PRO A 164 26.88 -23.96 -109.08
N SER A 165 26.75 -22.67 -109.43
CA SER A 165 25.48 -21.93 -109.27
C SER A 165 24.35 -22.59 -110.07
N ALA A 166 23.12 -22.58 -109.54
CA ALA A 166 21.95 -23.21 -110.20
C ALA A 166 21.74 -22.74 -111.66
N ASP A 167 22.07 -21.48 -111.97
CA ASP A 167 21.98 -20.92 -113.34
C ASP A 167 23.09 -21.40 -114.30
N ALA A 168 24.17 -22.03 -113.80
CA ALA A 168 25.32 -22.49 -114.59
C ALA A 168 25.21 -23.95 -115.06
N LEU A 169 24.18 -24.67 -114.61
CA LEU A 169 23.94 -26.08 -114.94
C LEU A 169 22.96 -26.28 -116.12
N ASP A 170 22.40 -25.19 -116.65
CA ASP A 170 21.48 -25.21 -117.80
C ASP A 170 22.28 -25.02 -119.12
N LEU A 171 22.43 -26.09 -119.91
CA LEU A 171 23.25 -26.08 -121.12
C LEU A 171 22.48 -25.36 -122.24
N ASN A 172 22.64 -24.05 -122.31
CA ASN A 172 21.84 -23.19 -123.18
C ASN A 172 22.29 -23.29 -124.66
N PHE A 173 21.79 -24.31 -125.36
CA PHE A 173 21.88 -24.35 -126.82
C PHE A 173 20.93 -23.28 -127.39
N PRO A 174 21.39 -22.35 -128.26
CA PRO A 174 20.52 -21.32 -128.81
C PRO A 174 19.27 -21.95 -129.45
N SER A 175 18.10 -21.63 -128.88
CA SER A 175 16.81 -22.26 -129.23
C SER A 175 16.53 -22.18 -130.72
N SER A 176 16.30 -23.34 -131.34
CA SER A 176 16.00 -23.55 -132.77
C SER A 176 16.89 -22.78 -133.74
N GLN A 177 18.08 -23.33 -133.99
CA GLN A 177 18.91 -22.88 -135.10
C GLN A 177 18.29 -23.38 -136.41
N SER A 178 17.70 -22.47 -137.19
CA SER A 178 17.14 -22.79 -138.51
C SER A 178 18.01 -22.22 -139.62
N ILE A 179 18.30 -23.03 -140.63
CA ILE A 179 19.14 -22.64 -141.75
C ILE A 179 18.28 -22.59 -143.00
N GLU A 180 18.03 -21.38 -143.49
CA GLU A 180 17.27 -21.13 -144.71
C GLU A 180 18.18 -21.09 -145.94
N ALA A 181 18.02 -22.06 -146.84
CA ALA A 181 18.53 -22.00 -148.20
C ALA A 181 17.65 -21.05 -149.04
N GLY A 182 17.71 -19.75 -148.77
CA GLY A 182 16.93 -18.74 -149.48
C GLY A 182 17.43 -18.48 -150.90
N GLY A 183 16.51 -18.42 -151.88
CA GLY A 183 16.77 -17.83 -153.21
C GLY A 183 16.85 -18.78 -154.39
N LEU A 184 16.16 -19.93 -154.36
CA LEU A 184 16.32 -20.94 -155.41
C LEU A 184 15.54 -20.64 -156.72
N LEU A 185 14.62 -19.66 -156.76
CA LEU A 185 13.86 -19.28 -157.98
C LEU A 185 13.57 -17.76 -158.04
N ASP A 186 13.70 -17.11 -159.22
CA ASP A 186 13.42 -15.68 -159.48
C ASP A 186 12.12 -15.47 -160.32
N PRO A 187 11.02 -15.00 -159.70
CA PRO A 187 9.77 -14.68 -160.41
C PRO A 187 9.71 -13.27 -161.02
N SER A 188 10.73 -12.42 -160.83
CA SER A 188 10.87 -11.15 -161.58
C SER A 188 11.27 -11.35 -163.04
N GLN A 189 11.39 -12.60 -163.48
CA GLN A 189 11.13 -12.98 -164.87
C GLN A 189 9.69 -12.63 -165.34
N PHE A 190 8.77 -12.11 -164.50
CA PHE A 190 7.41 -11.77 -164.93
C PHE A 190 6.77 -10.51 -164.29
N ALA A 191 6.03 -9.80 -165.13
CA ALA A 191 4.87 -8.99 -164.75
C ALA A 191 5.12 -7.68 -163.98
N SER A 192 5.94 -6.82 -164.59
CA SER A 192 5.66 -5.38 -164.62
C SER A 192 4.30 -5.13 -165.30
N PHE A 193 3.40 -4.39 -164.68
CA PHE A 193 2.36 -3.49 -165.23
C PHE A 193 1.26 -3.38 -164.17
N PRO A 194 0.89 -2.19 -163.69
CA PRO A 194 -0.41 -2.01 -163.05
C PRO A 194 -1.45 -1.81 -164.17
N SER A 195 -2.37 -2.74 -164.41
CA SER A 195 -3.65 -2.95 -163.71
C SER A 195 -4.71 -1.89 -164.01
N VAL A 196 -5.71 -2.23 -164.84
CA VAL A 196 -7.13 -1.95 -164.56
C VAL A 196 -7.95 -3.10 -165.13
N GLY A 197 -8.88 -3.58 -164.30
CA GLY A 197 -9.58 -4.85 -164.44
C GLY A 197 -10.31 -5.07 -165.76
N GLY A 198 -10.44 -6.35 -166.09
CA GLY A 198 -11.23 -6.84 -167.21
C GLY A 198 -10.48 -7.86 -168.08
N ASP A 199 -10.77 -9.13 -167.79
CA ASP A 199 -10.79 -10.31 -168.65
C ASP A 199 -9.54 -10.82 -169.42
N ILE A 200 -8.98 -11.88 -168.81
CA ILE A 200 -8.46 -13.21 -169.29
C ILE A 200 -7.43 -13.21 -170.46
N THR A 201 -6.34 -13.99 -170.54
CA THR A 201 -5.97 -15.41 -170.21
C THR A 201 -4.42 -15.57 -170.40
N ILE A 202 -3.76 -16.73 -170.10
CA ILE A 202 -2.95 -17.71 -170.96
C ILE A 202 -1.87 -18.63 -170.22
N PRO A 203 -1.05 -19.60 -170.82
CA PRO A 203 -0.74 -21.01 -170.37
C PRO A 203 0.80 -21.44 -170.20
N ALA A 204 1.17 -22.78 -170.17
CA ALA A 204 2.30 -23.57 -169.50
C ALA A 204 3.70 -24.02 -170.18
N ARG A 205 4.72 -24.62 -169.43
CA ARG A 205 6.12 -25.17 -169.84
C ARG A 205 7.05 -26.08 -168.84
N ASP A 206 8.19 -26.73 -169.31
CA ASP A 206 9.27 -27.72 -168.75
C ASP A 206 10.39 -27.28 -167.68
N ILE A 207 11.07 -28.18 -166.87
CA ILE A 207 12.04 -27.87 -165.70
C ILE A 207 13.35 -28.78 -165.48
N THR A 208 14.45 -28.31 -164.79
CA THR A 208 15.79 -28.95 -164.42
C THR A 208 16.16 -28.91 -162.90
N PRO A 209 17.01 -29.83 -162.32
CA PRO A 209 17.36 -29.92 -160.86
C PRO A 209 18.48 -28.97 -160.35
N LEU A 210 18.60 -28.77 -159.01
CA LEU A 210 19.33 -27.65 -158.36
C LEU A 210 20.18 -28.04 -157.11
N THR A 211 21.41 -27.54 -156.99
CA THR A 211 22.40 -27.91 -155.92
C THR A 211 22.46 -26.89 -154.76
N VAL A 212 22.61 -27.38 -153.51
CA VAL A 212 22.75 -26.56 -152.28
C VAL A 212 24.22 -26.51 -151.81
N PRO A 213 24.82 -25.32 -151.59
CA PRO A 213 26.18 -25.19 -151.08
C PRO A 213 26.31 -25.59 -149.61
N GLU A 214 27.50 -26.10 -149.23
CA GLU A 214 27.85 -26.45 -147.85
C GLU A 214 27.74 -25.26 -146.89
N ARG A 215 27.19 -25.51 -145.70
CA ARG A 215 27.01 -24.52 -144.62
C ARG A 215 27.42 -25.12 -143.29
N SER A 216 28.11 -24.34 -142.46
CA SER A 216 28.47 -24.73 -141.09
C SER A 216 28.34 -23.56 -140.11
N PHE A 217 28.15 -23.87 -138.83
CA PHE A 217 28.16 -22.89 -137.73
C PHE A 217 28.71 -23.49 -136.44
N ASP A 218 29.31 -22.63 -135.60
CA ASP A 218 29.89 -23.02 -134.32
C ASP A 218 28.84 -22.97 -133.20
N VAL A 219 28.89 -23.96 -132.32
CA VAL A 219 28.03 -24.08 -131.13
C VAL A 219 28.92 -24.35 -129.93
N GLY A 220 28.66 -23.66 -128.81
CA GLY A 220 29.46 -23.77 -127.60
C GLY A 220 28.63 -23.67 -126.34
N VAL A 221 29.03 -24.39 -125.28
CA VAL A 221 28.40 -24.35 -123.94
C VAL A 221 29.46 -24.28 -122.85
N THR A 222 29.27 -23.44 -121.82
CA THR A 222 30.26 -23.23 -120.73
C THR A 222 29.67 -23.50 -119.35
N ILE A 223 30.40 -24.21 -118.49
CA ILE A 223 30.08 -24.50 -117.07
C ILE A 223 31.10 -23.77 -116.19
N ASN A 224 30.71 -23.08 -115.12
CA ASN A 224 31.64 -22.34 -114.24
C ASN A 224 31.77 -22.99 -112.85
N PHE A 225 32.98 -22.93 -112.27
CA PHE A 225 33.35 -23.45 -110.95
C PHE A 225 34.01 -22.37 -110.09
N HIS A 226 33.90 -22.51 -108.76
CA HIS A 226 34.57 -21.65 -107.80
C HIS A 226 36.08 -21.95 -107.69
N GLU A 227 36.88 -20.98 -107.25
CA GLU A 227 38.30 -21.20 -106.96
C GLU A 227 38.45 -22.20 -105.80
N GLY A 228 39.29 -23.23 -105.97
CA GLY A 228 39.53 -24.28 -104.97
C GLY A 228 39.14 -25.70 -105.38
N VAL A 229 38.43 -25.88 -106.51
CA VAL A 229 38.19 -27.19 -107.11
C VAL A 229 39.43 -27.65 -107.89
N LYS A 230 40.09 -28.70 -107.39
CA LYS A 230 41.33 -29.28 -107.93
C LYS A 230 41.07 -30.13 -109.18
N SER A 231 40.04 -30.97 -109.15
CA SER A 231 39.71 -31.89 -110.24
C SER A 231 38.21 -32.22 -110.29
N ILE A 232 37.71 -32.64 -111.46
CA ILE A 232 36.34 -33.16 -111.65
C ILE A 232 36.31 -34.51 -112.34
N SER A 233 35.33 -35.35 -111.96
CA SER A 233 35.12 -36.67 -112.53
C SER A 233 33.65 -37.12 -112.46
N ASN A 234 33.33 -38.22 -113.17
CA ASN A 234 32.02 -38.89 -113.15
C ASN A 234 30.81 -38.00 -113.53
N ILE A 235 30.94 -37.16 -114.56
CA ILE A 235 29.83 -36.31 -115.03
C ILE A 235 28.72 -37.18 -115.62
N LYS A 236 27.50 -37.07 -115.07
CA LYS A 236 26.30 -37.75 -115.56
C LYS A 236 25.28 -36.73 -116.06
N LEU A 237 24.72 -36.98 -117.25
CA LEU A 237 23.63 -36.17 -117.80
C LEU A 237 22.27 -36.69 -117.36
N ASP A 238 21.26 -35.83 -117.43
CA ASP A 238 19.85 -36.16 -117.22
C ASP A 238 19.38 -37.22 -118.25
N GLU A 239 18.49 -38.11 -117.83
CA GLU A 239 18.04 -39.23 -118.66
C GLU A 239 17.20 -38.81 -119.88
N ASN A 240 16.67 -37.58 -119.91
CA ASN A 240 15.77 -37.07 -120.95
C ASN A 240 16.46 -36.33 -122.12
N ALA A 241 17.77 -36.13 -122.07
CA ALA A 241 18.55 -35.40 -123.06
C ALA A 241 18.34 -35.87 -124.53
N SER A 242 17.90 -34.98 -125.44
CA SER A 242 17.59 -35.30 -126.85
C SER A 242 17.93 -34.20 -127.88
N LEU A 243 17.92 -34.55 -129.18
CA LEU A 243 18.13 -33.68 -130.34
C LEU A 243 17.10 -33.97 -131.45
N ASP A 244 16.31 -32.96 -131.80
CA ASP A 244 15.35 -32.95 -132.90
C ASP A 244 15.87 -32.18 -134.12
N ILE A 245 15.57 -32.68 -135.33
CA ILE A 245 15.93 -32.07 -136.62
C ILE A 245 14.69 -31.99 -137.51
N SER A 246 14.30 -30.79 -137.92
CA SER A 246 13.22 -30.55 -138.91
C SER A 246 13.77 -30.07 -140.25
N VAL A 247 13.19 -30.51 -141.37
CA VAL A 247 13.47 -30.01 -142.72
C VAL A 247 12.17 -29.60 -143.40
N ASP A 248 12.02 -28.30 -143.64
CA ASP A 248 10.79 -27.68 -144.15
C ASP A 248 11.02 -26.91 -145.45
N VAL A 249 10.03 -26.90 -146.34
CA VAL A 249 10.04 -26.02 -147.52
C VAL A 249 9.41 -24.67 -147.17
N LEU A 250 10.17 -23.60 -147.35
CA LEU A 250 9.74 -22.23 -147.09
C LEU A 250 8.97 -21.62 -148.25
N ASN A 251 7.89 -20.92 -147.87
CA ASN A 251 6.91 -20.27 -148.73
C ASN A 251 6.07 -21.24 -149.57
N SER A 252 4.98 -21.69 -148.94
CA SER A 252 3.94 -22.56 -149.48
C SER A 252 3.09 -21.86 -150.57
N PHE A 253 3.69 -21.52 -151.70
CA PHE A 253 2.96 -21.24 -152.94
C PHE A 253 2.66 -22.52 -153.73
N MET A 254 3.16 -23.66 -153.23
CA MET A 254 3.00 -25.00 -153.76
C MET A 254 1.59 -25.53 -153.52
N LYS A 255 0.72 -25.47 -154.54
CA LYS A 255 -0.60 -26.15 -154.52
C LYS A 255 -0.53 -27.61 -154.93
N SER A 256 0.46 -27.99 -155.74
CA SER A 256 0.75 -29.35 -156.21
C SER A 256 2.24 -29.48 -156.56
N GLY A 257 2.83 -30.66 -156.34
CA GLY A 257 4.23 -30.97 -156.62
C GLY A 257 4.88 -31.79 -155.51
N SER A 258 6.15 -32.19 -155.70
CA SER A 258 6.97 -32.82 -154.67
C SER A 258 8.44 -32.39 -154.82
N ILE A 259 9.18 -32.46 -153.72
CA ILE A 259 10.60 -32.08 -153.59
C ILE A 259 11.35 -33.25 -152.94
N SER A 260 12.48 -33.66 -153.49
CA SER A 260 13.36 -34.64 -152.84
C SER A 260 14.68 -33.97 -152.43
N PRO A 261 14.90 -33.70 -151.13
CA PRO A 261 16.21 -33.28 -150.61
C PRO A 261 17.16 -34.49 -150.48
N ASP A 262 18.47 -34.30 -150.58
CA ASP A 262 19.52 -35.29 -150.19
C ASP A 262 20.61 -34.59 -149.37
N ILE A 263 20.44 -34.50 -148.04
CA ILE A 263 21.23 -33.69 -147.10
C ILE A 263 22.04 -34.57 -146.13
N LYS A 264 23.30 -34.21 -145.85
CA LYS A 264 24.14 -34.83 -144.79
C LYS A 264 24.49 -33.85 -143.68
N ILE A 265 24.58 -34.30 -142.42
CA ILE A 265 24.78 -33.47 -141.21
C ILE A 265 25.84 -34.10 -140.27
N ASP A 266 26.88 -33.38 -139.82
CA ASP A 266 27.95 -33.88 -138.90
C ASP A 266 27.88 -33.23 -137.50
N LEU A 267 27.86 -34.05 -136.44
CA LEU A 267 27.69 -33.70 -135.01
C LEU A 267 28.85 -34.16 -134.11
N SER A 268 29.90 -34.76 -134.69
CA SER A 268 30.96 -35.49 -133.96
C SER A 268 31.76 -34.68 -132.93
N GLY A 269 31.77 -33.36 -133.05
CA GLY A 269 32.44 -32.46 -132.10
C GLY A 269 31.57 -31.91 -130.97
N LEU A 270 30.30 -32.31 -130.86
CA LEU A 270 29.33 -31.70 -129.94
C LEU A 270 28.73 -32.71 -128.97
N VAL A 271 28.10 -33.76 -129.50
CA VAL A 271 27.33 -34.73 -128.71
C VAL A 271 27.49 -36.16 -129.22
N GLY A 272 27.43 -37.13 -128.31
CA GLY A 272 27.29 -38.55 -128.65
C GLY A 272 25.81 -38.98 -128.71
N LEU A 273 25.37 -39.56 -129.83
CA LEU A 273 24.00 -40.03 -130.01
C LEU A 273 23.83 -41.53 -129.71
N ASP A 274 22.60 -41.92 -129.38
CA ASP A 274 22.19 -43.28 -129.01
C ASP A 274 22.16 -44.24 -130.24
N ALA A 275 23.37 -44.56 -130.72
CA ALA A 275 23.75 -45.59 -131.72
C ALA A 275 25.27 -45.55 -131.99
N GLY A 276 25.99 -44.55 -131.45
CA GLY A 276 27.40 -44.29 -131.75
C GLY A 276 27.62 -43.59 -133.09
N GLU A 277 26.55 -43.18 -133.77
CA GLU A 277 26.61 -42.42 -135.01
C GLU A 277 26.75 -40.93 -134.70
N SER A 278 27.67 -40.25 -135.40
CA SER A 278 27.89 -38.80 -135.27
C SER A 278 27.59 -38.04 -136.57
N VAL A 279 27.21 -38.73 -137.65
CA VAL A 279 26.89 -38.12 -138.96
C VAL A 279 25.56 -38.67 -139.47
N LEU A 280 24.61 -37.82 -139.81
CA LEU A 280 23.23 -38.15 -140.21
C LEU A 280 22.97 -37.85 -141.70
N LYS A 281 22.09 -38.62 -142.35
CA LYS A 281 21.62 -38.43 -143.75
C LYS A 281 20.09 -38.26 -143.81
N ILE A 282 19.62 -37.36 -144.68
CA ILE A 282 18.20 -37.03 -144.91
C ILE A 282 17.92 -37.04 -146.42
N ASP A 283 17.18 -38.03 -146.92
CA ASP A 283 16.83 -38.19 -148.35
C ASP A 283 15.33 -38.47 -148.62
N GLU A 284 14.49 -38.17 -147.62
CA GLU A 284 13.06 -38.46 -147.64
C GLU A 284 12.25 -37.41 -148.43
N LEU A 285 11.19 -37.85 -149.14
CA LEU A 285 10.41 -37.02 -150.06
C LEU A 285 9.53 -35.99 -149.31
N LEU A 286 9.63 -34.71 -149.70
CA LEU A 286 8.79 -33.60 -149.23
C LEU A 286 7.64 -33.35 -150.21
N SER A 287 6.41 -33.56 -149.78
CA SER A 287 5.21 -33.50 -150.60
C SER A 287 4.03 -32.89 -149.82
N GLN A 288 2.91 -32.67 -150.50
CA GLN A 288 1.68 -32.21 -149.82
C GLN A 288 1.17 -33.19 -148.75
N GLU A 289 1.46 -34.50 -148.83
CA GLU A 289 1.03 -35.48 -147.82
C GLU A 289 1.71 -35.25 -146.45
N ASN A 290 2.93 -34.72 -146.48
CA ASN A 290 3.71 -34.35 -145.30
C ASN A 290 3.84 -32.83 -145.15
N ASP A 291 2.94 -32.07 -145.77
CA ASP A 291 2.92 -30.60 -145.75
C ASP A 291 4.27 -29.95 -146.11
N TYR A 292 5.06 -30.66 -146.92
CA TYR A 292 6.44 -30.32 -147.31
C TYR A 292 7.41 -30.15 -146.13
N SER A 293 7.23 -30.95 -145.07
CA SER A 293 8.00 -30.98 -143.83
C SER A 293 8.46 -32.41 -143.47
N LEU A 294 9.51 -32.53 -142.66
CA LEU A 294 10.08 -33.79 -142.18
C LEU A 294 10.83 -33.59 -140.86
N ASP A 295 10.51 -34.39 -139.84
CA ASP A 295 11.16 -34.35 -138.51
C ASP A 295 11.92 -35.65 -138.19
N LYS A 296 13.04 -35.53 -137.46
CA LYS A 296 13.87 -36.64 -136.99
C LYS A 296 14.37 -36.41 -135.55
N HIS A 297 14.04 -37.32 -134.63
CA HIS A 297 14.40 -37.23 -133.20
C HIS A 297 15.53 -38.21 -132.84
N CYS A 298 16.53 -37.76 -132.08
CA CYS A 298 17.71 -38.53 -131.63
C CYS A 298 17.93 -38.36 -130.11
N LYS A 299 18.42 -39.37 -129.38
CA LYS A 299 18.76 -39.25 -127.95
C LYS A 299 20.24 -38.90 -127.76
N VAL A 300 20.54 -37.99 -126.82
CA VAL A 300 21.91 -37.56 -126.46
C VAL A 300 22.36 -38.29 -125.19
N THR A 301 23.53 -38.94 -125.24
CA THR A 301 24.02 -39.79 -124.14
C THR A 301 25.28 -39.25 -123.47
N SER A 302 26.01 -38.37 -124.14
CA SER A 302 27.24 -37.78 -123.62
C SER A 302 27.54 -36.46 -124.29
N LEU A 303 28.24 -35.59 -123.57
CA LEU A 303 28.90 -34.41 -124.14
C LEU A 303 30.31 -34.79 -124.54
N ALA A 304 30.72 -34.42 -125.75
CA ALA A 304 32.07 -34.67 -126.24
C ALA A 304 33.04 -33.63 -125.67
N ILE A 305 33.37 -33.75 -124.38
CA ILE A 305 34.35 -32.87 -123.73
C ILE A 305 35.73 -33.23 -124.27
N SER A 306 36.30 -32.39 -125.13
CA SER A 306 37.56 -32.70 -125.79
C SER A 306 38.76 -32.41 -124.88
N ASP A 307 39.63 -33.40 -124.74
CA ASP A 307 40.86 -33.45 -123.91
C ASP A 307 41.97 -32.43 -124.30
N LYS A 308 41.71 -31.50 -125.23
CA LYS A 308 42.79 -30.78 -125.92
C LYS A 308 43.39 -29.60 -125.16
N ASP A 309 42.74 -29.13 -124.09
CA ASP A 309 43.19 -27.97 -123.32
C ASP A 309 43.45 -28.25 -121.83
N TRP A 310 43.29 -29.50 -121.36
CA TRP A 310 43.43 -29.87 -119.94
C TRP A 310 44.26 -31.13 -119.72
N SER A 311 44.96 -31.20 -118.58
CA SER A 311 45.71 -32.38 -118.16
C SER A 311 44.81 -33.31 -117.36
N THR A 312 44.77 -34.58 -117.77
CA THR A 312 44.16 -35.63 -116.96
C THR A 312 45.17 -36.19 -115.96
N ASP A 313 44.71 -36.55 -114.77
CA ASP A 313 45.52 -37.33 -113.84
C ASP A 313 45.67 -38.80 -114.30
N ILE A 314 46.37 -39.62 -113.51
CA ILE A 314 46.64 -41.02 -113.87
C ILE A 314 45.38 -41.88 -113.97
N ASP A 315 44.29 -41.42 -113.35
CA ASP A 315 43.01 -42.11 -113.27
C ASP A 315 42.00 -41.54 -114.29
N GLY A 316 42.43 -40.59 -115.11
CA GLY A 316 41.63 -39.99 -116.19
C GLY A 316 40.74 -38.83 -115.74
N ASN A 317 40.94 -38.29 -114.54
CA ASN A 317 40.17 -37.15 -114.03
C ASN A 317 40.73 -35.83 -114.57
N LEU A 318 39.85 -34.86 -114.81
CA LEU A 318 40.22 -33.57 -115.39
C LEU A 318 40.72 -32.61 -114.30
N LEU A 319 41.97 -32.16 -114.42
CA LEU A 319 42.58 -31.22 -113.48
C LEU A 319 42.19 -29.77 -113.82
N LEU A 320 41.54 -29.09 -112.88
CA LEU A 320 40.96 -27.75 -113.05
C LEU A 320 41.87 -26.59 -112.60
N SER A 321 43.05 -26.90 -112.08
CA SER A 321 43.99 -26.01 -111.33
C SER A 321 44.35 -24.62 -111.92
N LYS A 322 43.82 -24.21 -113.09
CA LYS A 322 44.01 -22.88 -113.67
C LYS A 322 42.76 -22.25 -114.31
N HIS A 323 41.61 -22.91 -114.33
CA HIS A 323 40.45 -22.43 -115.08
C HIS A 323 39.16 -22.57 -114.27
N SER A 324 38.44 -21.45 -114.10
CA SER A 324 37.15 -21.38 -113.39
C SER A 324 35.95 -21.75 -114.27
N SER A 325 36.18 -22.24 -115.50
CA SER A 325 35.10 -22.70 -116.37
C SER A 325 35.53 -23.75 -117.40
N VAL A 326 34.59 -24.58 -117.80
CA VAL A 326 34.71 -25.67 -118.78
C VAL A 326 33.78 -25.37 -119.95
N THR A 327 34.35 -25.07 -121.13
CA THR A 327 33.57 -24.82 -122.36
C THR A 327 33.68 -26.00 -123.34
N VAL A 328 32.54 -26.55 -123.77
CA VAL A 328 32.43 -27.54 -124.85
C VAL A 328 32.06 -26.79 -126.13
N ASN A 329 32.97 -26.75 -127.12
CA ASN A 329 32.74 -26.11 -128.41
C ASN A 329 32.82 -27.14 -129.55
N GLY A 330 31.93 -27.04 -130.53
CA GLY A 330 31.98 -27.83 -131.76
C GLY A 330 31.27 -27.16 -132.92
N THR A 331 31.50 -27.67 -134.13
CA THR A 331 30.95 -27.10 -135.37
C THR A 331 29.94 -28.06 -135.99
N LEU A 332 28.75 -27.56 -136.32
CA LEU A 332 27.70 -28.31 -137.03
C LEU A 332 27.69 -27.92 -138.51
N SER A 333 27.69 -28.88 -139.43
CA SER A 333 27.72 -28.64 -140.88
C SER A 333 26.73 -29.49 -141.68
N PHE A 334 26.23 -28.97 -142.83
CA PHE A 334 25.39 -29.71 -143.78
C PHE A 334 25.56 -29.33 -145.27
N VAL A 335 25.21 -30.24 -146.19
CA VAL A 335 25.31 -30.10 -147.68
C VAL A 335 24.35 -31.04 -148.44
N GLY A 336 23.85 -30.67 -149.64
CA GLY A 336 22.92 -31.52 -150.43
C GLY A 336 22.39 -31.02 -151.82
N ASP A 337 21.47 -31.76 -152.47
CA ASP A 337 20.82 -31.46 -153.78
C ASP A 337 19.26 -31.45 -153.72
N ILE A 338 18.56 -30.79 -154.67
CA ILE A 338 17.08 -30.60 -154.73
C ILE A 338 16.48 -30.86 -156.15
N VAL A 339 15.32 -31.56 -156.23
CA VAL A 339 14.59 -31.90 -157.49
C VAL A 339 13.07 -31.59 -157.40
N THR A 340 12.39 -31.04 -158.45
CA THR A 340 10.95 -30.61 -158.44
C THR A 340 10.08 -31.08 -159.66
N ASP A 341 8.73 -31.11 -159.55
CA ASP A 341 7.77 -31.68 -160.54
C ASP A 341 6.50 -30.78 -160.87
N THR A 342 6.55 -29.91 -161.92
CA THR A 342 5.52 -29.17 -162.76
C THR A 342 4.47 -28.12 -162.23
N ASP A 343 4.28 -27.04 -163.04
CA ASP A 343 3.27 -25.94 -163.10
C ASP A 343 2.70 -25.35 -161.78
N MET A 344 3.49 -24.46 -161.17
CA MET A 344 3.22 -23.76 -159.93
C MET A 344 2.77 -22.28 -160.12
N ILE A 345 1.54 -21.92 -160.54
CA ILE A 345 1.19 -20.47 -160.58
C ILE A 345 -0.29 -20.15 -160.26
N GLN A 346 -0.53 -19.34 -159.21
CA GLN A 346 -1.66 -18.41 -159.11
C GLN A 346 -1.20 -17.00 -158.71
N SER A 347 -1.79 -16.03 -159.41
CA SER A 347 -1.36 -14.65 -159.59
C SER A 347 -1.93 -13.69 -158.55
N SER A 348 -1.16 -13.41 -157.51
CA SER A 348 -1.01 -12.09 -156.88
C SER A 348 0.04 -12.21 -155.79
N ALA A 349 1.05 -11.35 -155.82
CA ALA A 349 2.25 -11.35 -155.00
C ALA A 349 3.36 -12.32 -155.46
N ASN A 350 4.31 -11.71 -156.19
CA ASN A 350 5.75 -11.78 -155.99
C ASN A 350 6.30 -12.92 -155.12
N ALA A 351 7.02 -13.82 -155.78
CA ALA A 351 8.47 -13.86 -155.65
C ALA A 351 9.05 -14.12 -154.26
N GLY A 352 8.51 -15.09 -153.53
CA GLY A 352 9.36 -15.94 -152.71
C GLY A 352 9.78 -17.13 -153.55
N GLY A 353 11.05 -17.21 -153.93
CA GLY A 353 11.63 -18.43 -154.45
C GLY A 353 11.48 -19.56 -153.44
N LEU A 354 11.46 -20.80 -153.92
CA LEU A 354 11.45 -22.00 -153.07
C LEU A 354 12.64 -21.93 -152.11
N GLY A 355 12.42 -21.97 -150.80
CA GLY A 355 13.48 -22.08 -149.80
C GLY A 355 13.40 -23.41 -149.08
N LEU A 356 14.51 -23.90 -148.56
CA LEU A 356 14.51 -25.03 -147.62
C LEU A 356 15.04 -24.55 -146.28
N ARG A 357 14.35 -24.88 -145.20
CA ARG A 357 14.75 -24.61 -143.83
C ARG A 357 15.15 -25.93 -143.18
N VAL A 358 16.33 -25.98 -142.58
CA VAL A 358 16.74 -27.10 -141.70
C VAL A 358 16.85 -26.56 -140.28
N GLU A 359 16.03 -27.04 -139.34
CA GLU A 359 15.99 -26.59 -137.95
C GLU A 359 16.52 -27.67 -137.00
N PHE A 360 17.38 -27.28 -136.05
CA PHE A 360 17.93 -28.16 -135.01
C PHE A 360 17.46 -27.71 -133.63
N ARG A 361 17.03 -28.65 -132.79
CA ARG A 361 16.57 -28.35 -131.42
C ARG A 361 17.11 -29.38 -130.43
N PHE A 362 17.98 -28.94 -129.52
CA PHE A 362 18.45 -29.72 -128.37
C PHE A 362 17.47 -29.54 -127.21
N ASN A 363 17.07 -30.64 -126.56
CA ASN A 363 16.15 -30.62 -125.43
C ASN A 363 16.78 -31.32 -124.21
N ASP A 364 16.53 -30.79 -123.01
CA ASP A 364 16.81 -31.41 -121.71
C ASP A 364 18.27 -31.89 -121.49
N ILE A 365 19.26 -31.17 -122.02
CA ILE A 365 20.67 -31.46 -121.73
C ILE A 365 21.03 -30.77 -120.40
N VAL A 366 21.00 -31.51 -119.28
CA VAL A 366 21.35 -31.01 -117.93
C VAL A 366 22.31 -31.98 -117.24
N ILE A 367 23.24 -31.50 -116.41
CA ILE A 367 24.12 -32.37 -115.59
C ILE A 367 23.40 -32.75 -114.29
N ALA A 368 23.25 -34.04 -114.03
CA ALA A 368 22.55 -34.58 -112.87
C ALA A 368 23.46 -34.80 -111.65
N ASP A 369 24.73 -35.18 -111.86
CA ASP A 369 25.69 -35.44 -110.78
C ASP A 369 27.13 -35.34 -111.29
N MET A 370 28.05 -34.96 -110.41
CA MET A 370 29.49 -34.93 -110.65
C MET A 370 30.29 -34.96 -109.34
N THR A 371 31.52 -35.48 -109.40
CA THR A 371 32.44 -35.51 -108.25
C THR A 371 33.53 -34.45 -108.42
N MET A 372 33.84 -33.75 -107.34
CA MET A 372 34.82 -32.68 -107.22
C MET A 372 35.87 -33.03 -106.15
N GLU A 373 37.12 -32.70 -106.38
CA GLU A 373 38.20 -32.78 -105.36
C GLU A 373 38.59 -31.36 -104.95
N ILE A 374 38.68 -31.07 -103.65
CA ILE A 374 38.92 -29.70 -103.14
C ILE A 374 40.35 -29.56 -102.60
N GLU A 375 40.99 -28.42 -102.82
CA GLU A 375 42.31 -28.12 -102.23
C GLU A 375 42.22 -27.91 -100.70
N PRO A 376 43.30 -28.17 -99.93
CA PRO A 376 43.27 -28.01 -98.47
C PRO A 376 43.01 -26.56 -98.07
N VAL A 377 41.94 -26.33 -97.30
CA VAL A 377 41.56 -25.00 -96.80
C VAL A 377 41.97 -24.89 -95.33
N THR A 378 42.62 -23.77 -94.98
CA THR A 378 42.98 -23.46 -93.58
C THR A 378 42.19 -22.25 -93.12
N LEU A 379 41.53 -22.37 -91.98
CA LEU A 379 40.75 -21.31 -91.33
C LEU A 379 41.41 -20.97 -90.00
N THR A 380 41.63 -19.68 -89.73
CA THR A 380 42.13 -19.21 -88.44
C THR A 380 41.12 -18.26 -87.84
N GLU A 381 40.66 -18.57 -86.62
CA GLU A 381 39.71 -17.76 -85.88
C GLU A 381 40.36 -17.29 -84.57
N GLU A 382 40.19 -16.00 -84.27
CA GLU A 382 40.66 -15.39 -83.02
C GLU A 382 39.47 -14.70 -82.33
N THR A 383 39.31 -14.97 -81.03
CA THR A 383 38.28 -14.34 -80.21
C THR A 383 38.82 -14.03 -78.81
N SER A 384 38.14 -13.17 -78.07
CA SER A 384 38.45 -12.84 -76.68
C SER A 384 37.20 -12.92 -75.83
N VAL A 385 37.31 -13.60 -74.69
CA VAL A 385 36.24 -13.80 -73.69
C VAL A 385 36.58 -12.96 -72.49
N ASP A 386 35.73 -12.00 -72.14
CA ASP A 386 35.84 -11.26 -70.88
C ASP A 386 35.39 -12.16 -69.72
N LEU A 387 36.21 -12.29 -68.68
CA LEU A 387 35.83 -13.04 -67.47
C LEU A 387 34.82 -12.27 -66.62
N GLY A 388 34.61 -10.98 -66.90
CA GLY A 388 33.40 -10.22 -66.55
C GLY A 388 33.06 -10.15 -65.06
N ILE A 389 34.05 -10.15 -64.16
CA ILE A 389 33.76 -9.98 -62.74
C ILE A 389 33.48 -8.50 -62.48
N ASP A 390 32.25 -8.18 -62.06
CA ASP A 390 31.83 -6.81 -61.80
C ASP A 390 32.72 -6.15 -60.72
N PRO A 391 32.97 -4.83 -60.80
CA PRO A 391 33.74 -4.12 -59.78
C PRO A 391 33.07 -4.25 -58.41
N VAL A 392 33.81 -4.76 -57.44
CA VAL A 392 33.33 -5.02 -56.09
C VAL A 392 33.67 -3.84 -55.19
N THR A 393 32.65 -3.21 -54.60
CA THR A 393 32.86 -2.16 -53.59
C THR A 393 33.15 -2.80 -52.24
N LEU A 394 34.27 -2.45 -51.62
CA LEU A 394 34.67 -2.97 -50.32
C LEU A 394 34.13 -2.09 -49.17
N PRO A 395 33.73 -2.70 -48.04
CA PRO A 395 33.38 -1.96 -46.82
C PRO A 395 34.61 -1.26 -46.19
N GLU A 396 34.41 -0.25 -45.33
CA GLU A 396 35.50 0.58 -44.76
C GLU A 396 36.53 -0.23 -43.94
N GLU A 397 36.08 -1.34 -43.38
CA GLU A 397 36.83 -2.26 -42.54
C GLU A 397 37.76 -3.18 -43.35
N VAL A 398 37.52 -3.34 -44.66
CA VAL A 398 38.29 -4.19 -45.59
C VAL A 398 39.10 -3.32 -46.54
N ARG A 399 40.43 -3.33 -46.38
CA ARG A 399 41.38 -2.56 -47.20
C ARG A 399 41.55 -3.11 -48.62
N GLY A 400 41.34 -4.42 -48.82
CA GLY A 400 41.55 -5.07 -50.11
C GLY A 400 41.23 -6.57 -50.11
N ILE A 401 41.11 -7.15 -51.30
CA ILE A 401 41.12 -8.61 -51.53
C ILE A 401 42.52 -8.95 -52.04
N SER A 402 43.24 -9.82 -51.33
CA SER A 402 44.58 -10.26 -51.73
C SER A 402 44.52 -11.42 -52.73
N GLU A 403 43.57 -12.35 -52.55
CA GLU A 403 43.43 -13.55 -53.37
C GLU A 403 41.98 -14.06 -53.30
N VAL A 404 41.44 -14.54 -54.41
CA VAL A 404 40.16 -15.25 -54.49
C VAL A 404 40.47 -16.74 -54.70
N LEU A 405 40.10 -17.57 -53.73
CA LEU A 405 40.35 -19.01 -53.76
C LEU A 405 39.17 -19.73 -54.42
N MET A 406 39.48 -20.72 -55.26
CA MET A 406 38.46 -21.46 -56.02
C MET A 406 38.24 -22.86 -55.44
N GLU A 407 37.01 -23.37 -55.52
CA GLU A 407 36.68 -24.71 -55.05
C GLU A 407 37.42 -25.76 -55.88
N THR A 408 37.74 -26.90 -55.27
CA THR A 408 38.41 -28.01 -55.97
C THR A 408 37.57 -28.51 -57.14
N GLY A 409 38.12 -28.47 -58.35
CA GLY A 409 37.41 -28.80 -59.60
C GLY A 409 36.77 -27.60 -60.31
N SER A 410 36.94 -26.39 -59.78
CA SER A 410 36.64 -25.15 -60.49
C SER A 410 37.59 -24.98 -61.68
N GLY A 411 37.06 -24.55 -62.80
CA GLY A 411 37.84 -24.43 -64.01
C GLY A 411 37.07 -23.88 -65.19
N LEU A 412 37.72 -23.89 -66.34
CA LEU A 412 37.13 -23.45 -67.59
C LEU A 412 36.91 -24.65 -68.50
N ASP A 413 35.64 -25.01 -68.68
CA ASP A 413 35.24 -26.11 -69.55
C ASP A 413 35.29 -25.64 -71.00
N ILE A 414 36.13 -26.29 -71.80
CA ILE A 414 36.27 -26.05 -73.23
C ILE A 414 35.61 -27.20 -73.98
N GLU A 415 34.57 -26.87 -74.76
CA GLU A 415 33.92 -27.81 -75.65
C GLU A 415 34.00 -27.35 -77.10
N ILE A 416 34.60 -28.19 -77.95
CA ILE A 416 34.64 -28.00 -79.41
C ILE A 416 33.88 -29.14 -80.06
N SER A 417 32.85 -28.80 -80.83
CA SER A 417 32.00 -29.77 -81.51
C SER A 417 31.68 -29.34 -82.94
N GLY A 418 31.50 -30.30 -83.83
CA GLY A 418 31.00 -30.06 -85.19
C GLY A 418 29.49 -30.30 -85.27
N ALA A 419 28.76 -29.38 -85.87
CA ALA A 419 27.33 -29.47 -86.21
C ALA A 419 27.15 -29.69 -87.72
N ASN A 420 26.10 -30.42 -88.11
CA ASN A 420 25.76 -30.74 -89.52
C ASN A 420 26.89 -31.44 -90.31
N MET A 421 27.81 -32.11 -89.63
CA MET A 421 28.99 -32.73 -90.23
C MET A 421 28.66 -33.84 -91.22
N GLU A 422 27.46 -34.45 -91.14
CA GLU A 422 26.99 -35.40 -92.16
C GLU A 422 26.81 -34.78 -93.56
N TYR A 423 26.65 -33.45 -93.65
CA TYR A 423 26.50 -32.70 -94.90
C TYR A 423 27.84 -32.17 -95.43
N ALA A 424 28.97 -32.44 -94.76
CA ALA A 424 30.31 -32.06 -95.20
C ALA A 424 30.83 -32.87 -96.40
N GLY A 425 30.03 -33.82 -96.91
CA GLY A 425 30.20 -34.41 -98.24
C GLY A 425 31.53 -35.16 -98.47
N GLY A 426 32.26 -35.55 -97.42
CA GLY A 426 33.56 -36.23 -97.53
C GLY A 426 34.79 -35.40 -97.11
N LEU A 427 34.60 -34.16 -96.63
CA LEU A 427 35.64 -33.38 -95.98
C LEU A 427 35.81 -33.79 -94.50
N GLU A 428 37.04 -34.05 -94.05
CA GLU A 428 37.37 -34.33 -92.65
C GLU A 428 38.13 -33.14 -92.03
N PRO A 429 37.48 -32.25 -91.27
CA PRO A 429 38.17 -31.11 -90.68
C PRO A 429 38.92 -31.50 -89.40
N VAL A 430 40.15 -30.99 -89.29
CA VAL A 430 41.08 -31.23 -88.18
C VAL A 430 41.41 -29.90 -87.52
N LEU A 431 41.37 -29.86 -86.19
CA LEU A 431 41.95 -28.78 -85.40
C LEU A 431 43.47 -28.96 -85.38
N GLU A 432 44.18 -28.09 -86.08
CA GLU A 432 45.63 -28.14 -86.20
C GLU A 432 46.30 -27.61 -84.93
N SER A 433 45.84 -26.46 -84.44
CA SER A 433 46.29 -25.86 -83.18
C SER A 433 45.21 -25.02 -82.51
N LEU A 434 45.09 -25.14 -81.20
CA LEU A 434 44.32 -24.26 -80.32
C LEU A 434 45.29 -23.71 -79.28
N VAL A 435 45.36 -22.38 -79.18
CA VAL A 435 46.11 -21.67 -78.14
C VAL A 435 45.15 -20.77 -77.40
N ILE A 436 45.09 -20.91 -76.09
CA ILE A 436 44.27 -20.10 -75.21
C ILE A 436 45.21 -19.37 -74.25
N GLN A 437 45.20 -18.04 -74.29
CA GLN A 437 45.98 -17.17 -73.42
C GLN A 437 45.10 -16.65 -72.29
N PHE A 438 45.51 -16.92 -71.06
CA PHE A 438 44.87 -16.43 -69.85
C PHE A 438 45.49 -15.11 -69.38
N PRO A 439 44.72 -14.29 -68.62
CA PRO A 439 45.25 -13.13 -67.90
C PRO A 439 46.34 -13.52 -66.88
N GLU A 440 47.18 -12.57 -66.46
CA GLU A 440 48.24 -12.82 -65.45
C GLU A 440 47.66 -13.08 -64.06
N GLU A 441 46.45 -12.59 -63.83
CA GLU A 441 45.68 -12.65 -62.60
C GLU A 441 45.12 -14.06 -62.32
N VAL A 442 45.03 -14.94 -63.33
CA VAL A 442 44.51 -16.30 -63.19
C VAL A 442 45.65 -17.26 -62.83
N VAL A 443 45.53 -17.93 -61.69
CA VAL A 443 46.47 -18.95 -61.25
C VAL A 443 45.88 -20.33 -61.50
N SER A 444 46.58 -21.11 -62.31
CA SER A 444 46.19 -22.47 -62.68
C SER A 444 47.44 -23.36 -62.80
N PRO A 445 47.37 -24.62 -62.32
CA PRO A 445 48.46 -25.58 -62.46
C PRO A 445 48.61 -26.12 -63.89
N ASP A 446 47.57 -25.98 -64.72
CA ASP A 446 47.52 -26.53 -66.08
C ASP A 446 48.12 -25.59 -67.15
N LEU A 447 48.44 -24.35 -66.76
CA LEU A 447 48.99 -23.35 -67.65
C LEU A 447 50.52 -23.42 -67.76
N GLU A 448 51.04 -23.10 -68.94
CA GLU A 448 52.47 -22.90 -69.14
C GLU A 448 52.95 -21.59 -68.45
N ALA A 449 54.27 -21.40 -68.36
CA ALA A 449 54.87 -20.27 -67.64
C ALA A 449 54.56 -18.87 -68.21
N ASP A 450 53.94 -18.80 -69.39
CA ASP A 450 53.45 -17.58 -70.02
C ASP A 450 51.92 -17.45 -69.98
N ASN A 451 51.24 -18.21 -69.11
CA ASN A 451 49.80 -18.27 -68.93
C ASN A 451 49.02 -18.73 -70.18
N THR A 452 49.61 -19.63 -70.99
CA THR A 452 48.94 -20.23 -72.15
C THR A 452 48.56 -21.70 -71.93
N TYR A 453 47.49 -22.12 -72.60
CA TYR A 453 47.08 -23.51 -72.77
C TYR A 453 47.07 -23.87 -74.26
N THR A 454 47.78 -24.93 -74.65
CA THR A 454 47.93 -25.31 -76.06
C THR A 454 47.53 -26.76 -76.32
N VAL A 455 46.67 -26.97 -77.32
CA VAL A 455 46.23 -28.29 -77.79
C VAL A 455 46.40 -28.37 -79.31
N SER A 456 46.80 -29.52 -79.87
CA SER A 456 47.03 -29.65 -81.31
C SER A 456 46.65 -31.03 -81.87
N SER A 457 46.37 -31.07 -83.18
CA SER A 457 46.10 -32.29 -83.98
C SER A 457 44.87 -33.11 -83.58
N ILE A 458 43.71 -32.48 -83.40
CA ILE A 458 42.46 -33.17 -83.02
C ILE A 458 41.53 -33.32 -84.22
N GLN A 459 41.03 -34.53 -84.44
CA GLN A 459 39.98 -34.83 -85.41
C GLN A 459 38.61 -34.37 -84.86
N LEU A 460 37.96 -33.41 -85.52
CA LEU A 460 36.73 -32.79 -85.01
C LEU A 460 35.51 -33.73 -84.99
N SER A 461 35.59 -34.86 -85.68
CA SER A 461 34.58 -35.93 -85.61
C SER A 461 34.46 -36.59 -84.22
N GLN A 462 35.47 -36.43 -83.36
CA GLN A 462 35.46 -36.95 -81.98
C GLN A 462 35.07 -35.88 -80.94
N GLY A 463 35.06 -34.60 -81.34
CA GLY A 463 34.95 -33.46 -80.44
C GLY A 463 36.17 -33.30 -79.51
N LEU A 464 36.24 -32.16 -78.83
CA LEU A 464 37.13 -31.93 -77.69
C LEU A 464 36.28 -31.49 -76.51
N LYS A 465 36.43 -32.14 -75.36
CA LYS A 465 35.95 -31.67 -74.06
C LYS A 465 37.14 -31.71 -73.13
N ASP A 466 37.49 -30.56 -72.57
CA ASP A 466 38.60 -30.40 -71.65
C ASP A 466 38.24 -29.41 -70.56
N ASN A 467 38.87 -29.52 -69.39
CA ASN A 467 38.68 -28.59 -68.27
C ASN A 467 40.06 -28.10 -67.82
N ILE A 468 40.23 -26.78 -67.77
CA ILE A 468 41.44 -26.16 -67.24
C ILE A 468 41.15 -25.76 -65.79
N GLU A 469 41.83 -26.39 -64.84
CA GLU A 469 41.61 -26.14 -63.41
C GLU A 469 42.09 -24.73 -63.05
N VAL A 470 41.29 -23.95 -62.35
CA VAL A 470 41.67 -22.62 -61.83
C VAL A 470 41.70 -22.72 -60.32
N THR A 471 42.87 -22.49 -59.71
CA THR A 471 43.05 -22.63 -58.26
C THR A 471 42.80 -21.33 -57.50
N SER A 472 43.22 -20.20 -58.08
CA SER A 472 42.95 -18.89 -57.50
C SER A 472 43.04 -17.77 -58.52
N ILE A 473 42.48 -16.61 -58.17
CA ILE A 473 42.60 -15.37 -58.94
C ILE A 473 43.20 -14.30 -58.03
N HIS A 474 44.22 -13.59 -58.51
CA HIS A 474 44.87 -12.49 -57.82
C HIS A 474 44.33 -11.15 -58.33
N PRO A 475 43.31 -10.57 -57.68
CA PRO A 475 42.85 -9.22 -58.03
C PRO A 475 43.96 -8.18 -57.79
N GLY A 476 44.02 -7.16 -58.63
CA GLY A 476 44.93 -6.03 -58.44
C GLY A 476 44.62 -5.20 -57.17
N GLU A 477 45.51 -4.29 -56.79
CA GLU A 477 45.32 -3.41 -55.63
C GLU A 477 44.02 -2.57 -55.76
N ALA A 478 43.29 -2.44 -54.64
CA ALA A 478 42.07 -1.64 -54.59
C ALA A 478 42.33 -0.16 -54.89
N VAL A 479 41.48 0.45 -55.73
CA VAL A 479 41.53 1.89 -56.07
C VAL A 479 40.19 2.51 -55.69
N ASP A 480 40.21 3.53 -54.82
CA ASP A 480 39.02 4.21 -54.29
C ASP A 480 37.96 3.24 -53.70
N GLY A 481 38.41 2.21 -52.96
CA GLY A 481 37.52 1.26 -52.27
C GLY A 481 36.81 0.27 -53.19
N THR A 482 37.18 0.21 -54.47
CA THR A 482 36.64 -0.77 -55.43
C THR A 482 37.77 -1.65 -55.96
N VAL A 483 37.52 -2.95 -56.04
CA VAL A 483 38.41 -3.94 -56.67
C VAL A 483 37.78 -4.37 -57.99
N SER A 484 38.52 -4.28 -59.09
CA SER A 484 38.08 -4.69 -60.42
C SER A 484 39.01 -5.78 -60.95
N ILE A 485 38.46 -6.86 -61.49
CA ILE A 485 39.21 -7.94 -62.12
C ILE A 485 38.94 -7.87 -63.62
N ASP A 486 39.73 -7.07 -64.34
CA ASP A 486 39.62 -6.91 -65.79
C ASP A 486 40.59 -7.89 -66.46
N GLY A 487 40.04 -8.97 -67.04
CA GLY A 487 40.84 -10.04 -67.63
C GLY A 487 40.09 -10.73 -68.76
N SER A 488 40.64 -10.64 -69.98
CA SER A 488 40.08 -11.34 -71.14
C SER A 488 40.93 -12.55 -71.55
N VAL A 489 40.32 -13.73 -71.61
CA VAL A 489 40.91 -14.94 -72.17
C VAL A 489 40.93 -14.83 -73.69
N ARG A 490 42.10 -14.89 -74.31
CA ARG A 490 42.25 -14.78 -75.77
C ARG A 490 42.44 -16.16 -76.38
N ILE A 491 41.58 -16.52 -77.32
CA ILE A 491 41.56 -17.83 -77.96
C ILE A 491 41.94 -17.69 -79.43
N LYS A 492 42.84 -18.56 -79.88
CA LYS A 492 43.22 -18.69 -81.28
C LYS A 492 43.13 -20.15 -81.71
N ALA A 493 42.25 -20.43 -82.67
CA ALA A 493 42.05 -21.77 -83.23
C ALA A 493 42.39 -21.80 -84.72
N VAL A 494 43.10 -22.84 -85.16
CA VAL A 494 43.45 -23.09 -86.56
C VAL A 494 42.86 -24.42 -86.99
N PHE A 495 41.98 -24.37 -87.98
CA PHE A 495 41.29 -25.53 -88.55
C PHE A 495 41.76 -25.78 -89.98
N LYS A 496 41.82 -27.05 -90.37
CA LYS A 496 42.20 -27.47 -91.72
C LYS A 496 41.26 -28.54 -92.26
N ALA A 497 40.79 -28.40 -93.49
CA ALA A 497 39.89 -29.37 -94.15
C ALA A 497 40.36 -29.70 -95.59
N GLU A 498 40.38 -30.99 -95.95
CA GLU A 498 40.69 -31.48 -97.30
C GLU A 498 39.85 -32.74 -97.63
N GLY A 499 39.53 -32.99 -98.91
CA GLY A 499 38.76 -34.17 -99.32
C GLY A 499 38.04 -34.06 -100.68
N SER A 500 37.21 -35.06 -100.98
CA SER A 500 36.43 -35.14 -102.22
C SER A 500 34.93 -35.03 -101.92
N ILE A 501 34.24 -34.23 -102.73
CA ILE A 501 32.83 -33.87 -102.57
C ILE A 501 32.05 -34.31 -103.81
N SER A 502 30.85 -34.88 -103.63
CA SER A 502 29.92 -35.13 -104.73
C SER A 502 28.82 -34.08 -104.78
N LEU A 503 28.42 -33.64 -105.98
CA LEU A 503 27.36 -32.63 -106.16
C LEU A 503 26.04 -33.05 -105.52
N SER A 504 25.70 -34.34 -105.59
CA SER A 504 24.53 -34.91 -104.91
C SER A 504 24.59 -34.96 -103.39
N SER A 505 25.79 -34.83 -102.80
CA SER A 505 26.00 -34.81 -101.33
C SER A 505 26.01 -33.41 -100.72
N LEU A 506 26.00 -32.37 -101.56
CA LEU A 506 25.93 -31.00 -101.10
C LEU A 506 24.52 -30.68 -100.56
N PRO A 507 24.43 -29.84 -99.52
CA PRO A 507 23.14 -29.44 -98.96
C PRO A 507 22.28 -28.71 -100.02
N LYS A 508 20.96 -28.66 -99.79
CA LYS A 508 20.00 -27.94 -100.66
C LYS A 508 19.55 -26.59 -100.10
N ASP A 509 19.99 -26.25 -98.88
CA ASP A 509 19.68 -25.02 -98.14
C ASP A 509 20.90 -24.62 -97.27
N GLU A 510 21.22 -23.32 -97.16
CA GLU A 510 22.33 -22.76 -96.37
C GLU A 510 22.21 -23.07 -94.86
N SER A 511 21.01 -23.33 -94.34
CA SER A 511 20.78 -23.69 -92.93
C SER A 511 21.33 -25.08 -92.53
N GLN A 512 21.76 -25.88 -93.49
CA GLN A 512 22.36 -27.21 -93.28
C GLN A 512 23.88 -27.20 -93.41
N ASP A 513 24.52 -26.03 -93.45
CA ASP A 513 25.96 -25.92 -93.57
C ASP A 513 26.69 -26.51 -92.34
N PRO A 514 27.81 -27.22 -92.56
CA PRO A 514 28.65 -27.68 -91.46
C PRO A 514 29.23 -26.50 -90.69
N ALA A 515 29.12 -26.58 -89.36
CA ALA A 515 29.58 -25.52 -88.48
C ALA A 515 30.38 -26.10 -87.32
N ILE A 516 31.40 -25.38 -86.87
CA ILE A 516 32.18 -25.73 -85.70
C ILE A 516 31.72 -24.81 -84.57
N SER A 517 31.15 -25.40 -83.52
CA SER A 517 30.81 -24.69 -82.31
C SER A 517 31.95 -24.81 -81.32
N PHE A 518 32.49 -23.67 -80.93
CA PHE A 518 33.42 -23.53 -79.82
C PHE A 518 32.66 -22.89 -78.66
N ASN A 519 32.65 -23.58 -77.53
CA ASN A 519 31.99 -23.14 -76.32
C ASN A 519 32.98 -23.18 -75.17
N VAL A 520 33.11 -22.06 -74.46
CA VAL A 520 33.84 -21.99 -73.18
C VAL A 520 32.84 -21.63 -72.10
N VAL A 521 32.73 -22.50 -71.12
CA VAL A 521 31.86 -22.31 -69.97
C VAL A 521 32.75 -22.13 -68.74
N PRO A 522 32.73 -20.94 -68.12
CA PRO A 522 33.38 -20.77 -66.84
C PRO A 522 32.57 -21.50 -65.78
N ASN A 523 33.12 -22.60 -65.26
CA ASN A 523 32.58 -23.31 -64.11
C ASN A 523 33.44 -22.98 -62.89
N LEU A 524 33.45 -21.69 -62.54
CA LEU A 524 34.22 -21.16 -61.44
C LEU A 524 33.29 -21.03 -60.23
N THR A 525 33.61 -21.77 -59.17
CA THR A 525 32.96 -21.63 -57.88
C THR A 525 33.98 -21.12 -56.89
N ILE A 526 33.62 -20.05 -56.18
CA ILE A 526 34.48 -19.46 -55.16
C ILE A 526 34.42 -20.35 -53.91
N ASP A 527 35.58 -20.72 -53.38
CA ASP A 527 35.70 -21.45 -52.10
C ASP A 527 35.80 -20.46 -50.94
N ASP A 528 36.71 -19.49 -51.05
CA ASP A 528 36.97 -18.50 -50.00
C ASP A 528 37.72 -17.27 -50.56
N TYR A 529 37.88 -16.23 -49.73
CA TYR A 529 38.64 -15.03 -50.01
C TYR A 529 39.80 -14.88 -49.03
N ILE A 530 40.93 -14.34 -49.47
CA ILE A 530 41.94 -13.78 -48.57
C ILE A 530 41.76 -12.27 -48.56
N LEU A 531 41.23 -11.75 -47.46
CA LEU A 531 40.91 -10.35 -47.24
C LEU A 531 42.04 -9.66 -46.46
N VAL A 532 42.23 -8.37 -46.69
CA VAL A 532 43.13 -7.52 -45.89
C VAL A 532 42.26 -6.57 -45.05
N ILE A 533 42.28 -6.72 -43.73
CA ILE A 533 41.41 -5.95 -42.82
C ILE A 533 42.21 -4.90 -42.03
N ASN A 534 41.53 -3.85 -41.57
CA ASN A 534 42.07 -2.92 -40.56
C ASN A 534 41.80 -3.47 -39.15
N ASP A 535 42.47 -2.94 -38.13
CA ASP A 535 42.07 -3.17 -36.73
C ASP A 535 40.70 -2.52 -36.50
N ILE A 536 39.74 -3.29 -35.97
CA ILE A 536 38.35 -2.88 -35.78
C ILE A 536 38.09 -2.73 -34.28
N GLU A 537 37.77 -1.53 -33.83
CA GLU A 537 37.26 -1.28 -32.47
C GLU A 537 35.73 -1.44 -32.50
N HIS A 538 35.21 -2.46 -31.80
CA HIS A 538 33.78 -2.75 -31.72
C HIS A 538 33.23 -2.38 -30.35
N GLU A 539 32.23 -1.50 -30.32
CA GLU A 539 31.51 -1.14 -29.10
C GLU A 539 30.37 -2.14 -28.86
N ILE A 540 30.39 -2.77 -27.69
CA ILE A 540 29.38 -3.74 -27.26
C ILE A 540 28.21 -2.94 -26.69
N GLU A 541 27.08 -2.94 -27.39
CA GLU A 541 25.84 -2.37 -26.85
C GLU A 541 25.48 -3.07 -25.52
N PRO A 542 25.06 -2.32 -24.48
CA PRO A 542 24.71 -2.91 -23.19
C PRO A 542 23.62 -3.97 -23.35
N GLN A 543 23.96 -5.22 -23.04
CA GLN A 543 23.01 -6.32 -23.03
C GLN A 543 22.58 -6.63 -21.60
N GLU A 544 21.27 -6.65 -21.38
CA GLU A 544 20.64 -6.90 -20.07
C GLU A 544 20.11 -8.33 -20.01
N HIS A 545 20.51 -9.08 -18.99
CA HIS A 545 19.96 -10.40 -18.70
C HIS A 545 19.25 -10.40 -17.35
N GLU A 546 17.95 -10.67 -17.37
CA GLU A 546 17.16 -10.83 -16.15
C GLU A 546 17.47 -12.15 -15.45
N VAL A 547 17.94 -12.04 -14.22
CA VAL A 547 18.02 -13.16 -13.29
C VAL A 547 16.80 -13.10 -12.40
N ASN A 548 15.95 -14.13 -12.44
CA ASN A 548 14.71 -14.19 -11.68
C ASN A 548 14.66 -15.47 -10.84
N PHE A 549 14.34 -15.31 -9.57
CA PHE A 549 14.15 -16.38 -8.61
C PHE A 549 12.70 -16.39 -8.15
N SER A 550 12.04 -17.53 -8.26
CA SER A 550 10.72 -17.71 -7.65
C SER A 550 10.89 -17.93 -6.16
N LEU A 551 10.14 -17.18 -5.35
CA LEU A 551 10.13 -17.34 -3.91
C LEU A 551 8.88 -18.14 -3.50
N PRO A 552 8.98 -18.99 -2.46
CA PRO A 552 7.82 -19.60 -1.83
C PRO A 552 6.79 -18.55 -1.36
N ASP A 553 5.53 -18.97 -1.24
CA ASP A 553 4.46 -18.11 -0.73
C ASP A 553 4.76 -17.64 0.70
N GLY A 554 4.42 -16.38 1.03
CA GLY A 554 4.62 -15.78 2.36
C GLY A 554 5.98 -15.09 2.59
N VAL A 555 6.99 -15.36 1.75
CA VAL A 555 8.34 -14.77 1.93
C VAL A 555 8.37 -13.25 1.74
N GLY A 556 7.53 -12.69 0.87
CA GLY A 556 7.54 -11.24 0.61
C GLY A 556 6.92 -10.36 1.70
N GLU A 557 6.29 -10.96 2.70
CA GLU A 557 5.76 -10.22 3.87
C GLU A 557 6.84 -9.93 4.91
N ILE A 558 8.02 -10.56 4.78
CA ILE A 558 9.10 -10.59 5.78
C ILE A 558 10.23 -9.58 5.46
N GLY A 559 10.13 -8.86 4.34
CA GLY A 559 11.09 -7.81 3.95
C GLY A 559 12.35 -8.33 3.24
N VAL A 560 13.46 -7.59 3.37
CA VAL A 560 14.77 -7.94 2.77
C VAL A 560 15.46 -8.97 3.65
N PHE A 561 16.00 -10.02 3.03
CA PHE A 561 16.73 -11.06 3.76
C PHE A 561 18.01 -11.48 3.02
N THR A 562 18.97 -11.97 3.78
CA THR A 562 20.25 -12.44 3.26
C THR A 562 20.30 -13.96 3.27
N VAL A 563 20.61 -14.54 2.11
CA VAL A 563 20.81 -15.96 1.88
C VAL A 563 22.31 -16.22 1.86
N THR A 564 22.81 -16.98 2.84
CA THR A 564 24.24 -17.36 2.90
C THR A 564 24.37 -18.86 2.60
N PRO A 565 25.20 -19.27 1.63
CA PRO A 565 25.51 -20.68 1.41
C PRO A 565 26.12 -21.31 2.67
N GLU A 566 25.71 -22.54 3.02
CA GLU A 566 26.29 -23.23 4.17
C GLU A 566 27.80 -23.54 3.99
N ALA A 567 28.52 -23.63 5.11
CA ALA A 567 29.96 -23.86 5.11
C ALA A 567 30.34 -25.20 4.43
N GLY A 568 30.88 -25.13 3.21
CA GLY A 568 31.28 -26.27 2.40
C GLY A 568 30.50 -26.44 1.10
N GLU A 569 29.40 -25.71 0.90
CA GLU A 569 28.78 -25.55 -0.41
C GLU A 569 29.64 -24.70 -1.34
N ASN A 570 29.73 -25.09 -2.61
CA ASN A 570 30.52 -24.38 -3.62
C ASN A 570 29.61 -23.55 -4.52
N ALA A 571 28.88 -22.60 -3.91
CA ALA A 571 28.02 -21.66 -4.62
C ALA A 571 28.88 -20.67 -5.43
N GLN A 572 28.86 -20.81 -6.76
CA GLN A 572 29.66 -19.99 -7.66
C GLN A 572 28.88 -19.63 -8.93
N LEU A 573 29.12 -18.43 -9.43
CA LEU A 573 28.75 -17.98 -10.77
C LEU A 573 29.94 -18.21 -11.69
N SER A 574 29.77 -19.05 -12.70
CA SER A 574 30.79 -19.35 -13.71
C SER A 574 30.39 -18.71 -15.03
N ILE A 575 31.18 -17.78 -15.53
CA ILE A 575 30.97 -17.10 -16.82
C ILE A 575 31.98 -17.67 -17.80
N ALA A 576 31.51 -18.53 -18.70
CA ALA A 576 32.28 -19.02 -19.83
C ALA A 576 32.23 -17.99 -20.96
N ILE A 577 33.38 -17.61 -21.49
CA ILE A 577 33.48 -16.71 -22.65
C ILE A 577 33.94 -17.56 -23.83
N GLY A 578 32.99 -17.92 -24.69
CA GLY A 578 33.24 -18.66 -25.91
C GLY A 578 33.68 -17.72 -27.03
N MET A 579 34.91 -17.90 -27.50
CA MET A 579 35.45 -17.20 -28.66
C MET A 579 35.10 -17.93 -29.97
N PRO A 580 34.88 -17.19 -31.07
CA PRO A 580 34.71 -17.81 -32.37
C PRO A 580 36.02 -18.46 -32.79
N GLN A 581 35.94 -19.65 -33.40
CA GLN A 581 37.12 -20.32 -33.95
C GLN A 581 37.54 -19.59 -35.23
N THR A 582 38.53 -18.72 -35.11
CA THR A 582 39.08 -17.93 -36.22
C THR A 582 40.59 -18.11 -36.25
N ASP A 583 41.14 -18.42 -37.41
CA ASP A 583 42.58 -18.55 -37.62
C ASP A 583 43.12 -17.21 -38.15
N GLY A 584 43.86 -16.47 -37.30
CA GLY A 584 44.51 -15.21 -37.70
C GLY A 584 43.79 -13.92 -37.30
N ILE A 585 42.72 -14.01 -36.51
CA ILE A 585 42.08 -12.85 -35.83
C ILE A 585 42.35 -12.96 -34.31
N GLU A 586 42.92 -11.91 -33.70
CA GLU A 586 43.08 -11.79 -32.24
C GLU A 586 42.01 -10.86 -31.63
N PHE A 587 41.60 -11.19 -30.40
CA PHE A 587 40.64 -10.42 -29.61
C PHE A 587 41.31 -9.88 -28.35
N GLN A 588 41.18 -8.58 -28.12
CA GLN A 588 41.63 -7.92 -26.90
C GLN A 588 40.46 -7.16 -26.27
N ALA A 589 40.20 -7.43 -24.99
CA ALA A 589 39.20 -6.70 -24.21
C ALA A 589 39.70 -5.31 -23.86
N ARG A 590 38.81 -4.32 -23.98
CA ARG A 590 39.08 -2.93 -23.62
C ARG A 590 37.91 -2.39 -22.79
N ASP A 591 38.05 -2.48 -21.48
CA ASP A 591 37.02 -2.15 -20.49
C ASP A 591 35.73 -2.97 -20.67
N ILE A 592 35.80 -4.29 -20.94
CA ILE A 592 34.58 -5.11 -20.91
C ILE A 592 34.11 -5.21 -19.47
N LYS A 593 33.00 -4.55 -19.16
CA LYS A 593 32.38 -4.47 -17.84
C LYS A 593 31.20 -5.43 -17.76
N ILE A 594 31.21 -6.26 -16.72
CA ILE A 594 30.08 -7.10 -16.32
C ILE A 594 29.58 -6.55 -14.98
N ASP A 595 28.41 -5.91 -15.00
CA ASP A 595 27.75 -5.39 -13.81
C ASP A 595 26.78 -6.43 -13.27
N PHE A 596 26.90 -6.75 -11.98
CA PHE A 596 26.02 -7.68 -11.29
C PHE A 596 25.01 -6.90 -10.43
N PRO A 597 23.75 -7.38 -10.32
CA PRO A 597 22.77 -6.71 -9.49
C PRO A 597 23.18 -6.78 -8.00
N ASP A 598 22.82 -5.74 -7.23
CA ASP A 598 23.17 -5.57 -5.80
C ASP A 598 22.83 -6.77 -4.92
N MET A 599 21.90 -7.62 -5.38
CA MET A 599 21.56 -8.87 -4.72
C MET A 599 22.73 -9.86 -4.63
N PHE A 600 23.76 -9.78 -5.48
CA PHE A 600 24.92 -10.66 -5.40
C PHE A 600 26.02 -10.03 -4.55
N GLN A 601 26.50 -10.75 -3.53
CA GLN A 601 27.76 -10.43 -2.86
C GLN A 601 28.77 -11.54 -3.15
N PHE A 602 29.86 -11.20 -3.82
CA PHE A 602 30.93 -12.14 -4.17
C PHE A 602 32.09 -12.11 -3.17
N GLU A 603 32.82 -13.22 -3.04
CA GLU A 603 34.17 -13.19 -2.47
C GLU A 603 35.11 -12.49 -3.46
N ASP A 604 36.07 -11.70 -2.97
CA ASP A 604 37.07 -11.04 -3.82
C ASP A 604 37.82 -12.09 -4.65
N PRO A 605 37.65 -12.11 -5.99
CA PRO A 605 38.21 -13.16 -6.83
C PRO A 605 39.73 -13.04 -6.96
N GLY A 606 40.35 -11.89 -6.66
CA GLY A 606 41.80 -11.64 -6.68
C GLY A 606 42.52 -11.79 -8.04
N GLN A 607 41.89 -12.44 -9.04
CA GLN A 607 42.42 -12.67 -10.38
C GLN A 607 41.91 -11.66 -11.43
N TYR A 608 40.80 -10.98 -11.17
CA TYR A 608 40.17 -9.99 -12.06
C TYR A 608 40.02 -8.66 -11.34
N SER A 609 39.88 -7.56 -12.07
CA SER A 609 39.61 -6.24 -11.48
C SER A 609 38.15 -6.16 -11.02
N PHE A 610 37.87 -6.70 -9.83
CA PHE A 610 36.56 -6.64 -9.19
C PHE A 610 36.40 -5.34 -8.39
N ASN A 611 35.36 -4.57 -8.69
CA ASN A 611 34.96 -3.41 -7.91
C ASN A 611 33.81 -3.79 -6.98
N ALA A 612 34.10 -3.88 -5.68
CA ALA A 612 33.10 -4.24 -4.67
C ALA A 612 32.05 -3.14 -4.42
N GLU A 613 32.33 -1.87 -4.71
CA GLU A 613 31.37 -0.77 -4.54
C GLU A 613 30.36 -0.70 -5.69
N GLU A 614 30.78 -1.08 -6.91
CA GLU A 614 29.93 -1.10 -8.11
C GLU A 614 29.42 -2.50 -8.45
N ASN A 615 29.73 -3.51 -7.62
CA ASN A 615 29.45 -4.93 -7.84
C ASN A 615 29.70 -5.39 -9.29
N SER A 616 30.88 -5.09 -9.82
CA SER A 616 31.20 -5.30 -11.23
C SER A 616 32.62 -5.80 -11.46
N ILE A 617 32.82 -6.46 -12.60
CA ILE A 617 34.14 -6.90 -13.06
C ILE A 617 34.48 -6.19 -14.36
N THR A 618 35.71 -5.71 -14.43
CA THR A 618 36.30 -5.22 -15.67
C THR A 618 37.35 -6.20 -16.17
N LEU A 619 37.24 -6.56 -17.45
CA LEU A 619 38.21 -7.36 -18.18
C LEU A 619 38.99 -6.45 -19.14
N ASP A 620 40.32 -6.46 -19.02
CA ASP A 620 41.25 -5.69 -19.85
C ASP A 620 42.37 -6.60 -20.37
N GLY A 621 42.66 -6.52 -21.67
CA GLY A 621 43.67 -7.33 -22.34
C GLY A 621 43.14 -8.70 -22.78
N ASP A 622 43.91 -9.77 -22.55
CA ASP A 622 43.56 -11.12 -22.99
C ASP A 622 42.23 -11.58 -22.35
N ILE A 623 41.27 -11.96 -23.18
CA ILE A 623 39.96 -12.44 -22.72
C ILE A 623 40.11 -13.88 -22.17
N PRO A 624 39.71 -14.14 -20.91
CA PRO A 624 39.82 -15.46 -20.29
C PRO A 624 38.70 -16.42 -20.73
N ASP A 625 39.00 -17.71 -20.90
CA ASP A 625 38.01 -18.74 -21.25
C ASP A 625 36.86 -18.87 -20.23
N ASN A 626 37.17 -18.66 -18.94
CA ASN A 626 36.21 -18.76 -17.85
C ASN A 626 36.54 -17.76 -16.73
N VAL A 627 35.51 -17.08 -16.22
CA VAL A 627 35.54 -16.25 -15.01
C VAL A 627 34.69 -16.93 -13.95
N VAL A 628 35.27 -17.27 -12.79
CA VAL A 628 34.55 -17.95 -11.70
C VAL A 628 34.50 -17.05 -10.48
N LEU A 629 33.29 -16.74 -10.02
CA LEU A 629 33.03 -15.90 -8.85
C LEU A 629 32.32 -16.70 -7.78
N LYS A 630 32.89 -16.74 -6.58
CA LYS A 630 32.25 -17.39 -5.43
C LYS A 630 31.22 -16.46 -4.82
N ILE A 631 30.02 -16.97 -4.61
CA ILE A 631 28.93 -16.22 -3.98
C ILE A 631 29.13 -16.32 -2.47
N LYS A 632 29.38 -15.17 -1.82
CA LYS A 632 29.49 -15.05 -0.37
C LYS A 632 28.10 -15.05 0.27
N SER A 633 27.17 -14.29 -0.30
CA SER A 633 25.77 -14.23 0.12
C SER A 633 24.92 -13.57 -0.96
N LEU A 634 23.61 -13.79 -0.92
CA LEU A 634 22.63 -13.14 -1.78
C LEU A 634 21.67 -12.30 -0.94
N GLN A 635 21.55 -11.01 -1.22
CA GLN A 635 20.59 -10.13 -0.57
C GLN A 635 19.32 -10.07 -1.41
N ILE A 636 18.24 -10.68 -0.92
CA ILE A 636 17.01 -10.89 -1.67
C ILE A 636 15.97 -9.86 -1.24
N THR A 637 15.51 -9.07 -2.21
CA THR A 637 14.38 -8.15 -2.04
C THR A 637 13.17 -8.71 -2.80
N PRO A 638 12.14 -9.21 -2.10
CA PRO A 638 10.95 -9.78 -2.75
C PRO A 638 10.15 -8.73 -3.51
N LEU A 639 9.79 -9.05 -4.74
CA LEU A 639 8.88 -8.29 -5.59
C LEU A 639 7.62 -9.13 -5.82
N ARG A 640 6.45 -8.50 -5.64
CA ARG A 640 5.17 -9.17 -5.89
C ARG A 640 4.93 -9.27 -7.39
N ASN A 641 4.74 -10.48 -7.90
CA ASN A 641 4.46 -10.72 -9.31
C ASN A 641 2.94 -10.56 -9.62
N ASP A 642 2.61 -10.45 -10.90
CA ASP A 642 1.22 -10.25 -11.38
C ASP A 642 0.29 -11.43 -11.06
N ALA A 643 0.85 -12.62 -10.77
CA ALA A 643 0.11 -13.83 -10.41
C ALA A 643 -0.14 -13.94 -8.89
N GLY A 644 0.34 -12.99 -8.09
CA GLY A 644 0.15 -12.92 -6.64
C GLY A 644 1.22 -13.61 -5.79
N GLY A 645 2.21 -14.27 -6.40
CA GLY A 645 3.39 -14.82 -5.72
C GLY A 645 4.52 -13.80 -5.59
N TYR A 646 5.61 -14.18 -4.94
CA TYR A 646 6.81 -13.35 -4.80
C TYR A 646 7.95 -13.89 -5.67
N SER A 647 8.70 -12.98 -6.27
CA SER A 647 9.92 -13.26 -7.01
C SER A 647 10.98 -12.24 -6.65
N ALA A 648 12.25 -12.62 -6.70
CA ALA A 648 13.34 -11.67 -6.61
C ALA A 648 14.19 -11.77 -7.85
N GLY A 649 14.68 -10.64 -8.35
CA GLY A 649 15.48 -10.64 -9.54
C GLY A 649 16.26 -9.36 -9.72
N GLY A 650 17.22 -9.43 -10.62
CA GLY A 650 18.10 -8.33 -10.96
C GLY A 650 18.62 -8.52 -12.37
N VAL A 651 19.17 -7.46 -12.94
CA VAL A 651 19.70 -7.46 -14.29
C VAL A 651 21.22 -7.57 -14.22
N ILE A 652 21.78 -8.55 -14.91
CA ILE A 652 23.22 -8.58 -15.21
C ILE A 652 23.40 -7.84 -16.53
N THR A 653 24.27 -6.84 -16.53
CA THR A 653 24.56 -6.05 -17.74
C THR A 653 25.98 -6.32 -18.22
N VAL A 654 26.13 -6.59 -19.51
CA VAL A 654 27.44 -6.69 -20.16
C VAL A 654 27.59 -5.54 -21.15
N SER A 655 28.67 -4.78 -21.02
CA SER A 655 28.99 -3.66 -21.92
C SER A 655 30.50 -3.44 -22.01
N GLY A 656 30.96 -2.69 -23.01
CA GLY A 656 32.38 -2.34 -23.13
C GLY A 656 32.83 -2.26 -24.58
N ARG A 657 34.14 -2.41 -24.81
CA ARG A 657 34.72 -2.44 -26.15
C ARG A 657 35.61 -3.67 -26.33
N ALA A 658 35.64 -4.19 -27.53
CA ALA A 658 36.56 -5.23 -27.95
C ALA A 658 37.32 -4.75 -29.19
N ASP A 659 38.65 -4.86 -29.15
CA ASP A 659 39.50 -4.62 -30.30
C ASP A 659 39.68 -5.96 -31.04
N VAL A 660 39.36 -5.98 -32.33
CA VAL A 660 39.48 -7.13 -33.24
C VAL A 660 40.59 -6.81 -34.24
N GLY A 661 41.71 -7.54 -34.18
CA GLY A 661 42.90 -7.29 -35.01
C GLY A 661 43.42 -8.53 -35.73
N SER A 662 44.24 -8.36 -36.78
CA SER A 662 44.84 -9.49 -37.51
C SER A 662 46.20 -9.90 -36.92
N LEU A 663 46.44 -11.22 -36.83
CA LEU A 663 47.70 -11.82 -36.37
C LEU A 663 48.84 -11.70 -37.40
N ASN A 664 48.48 -11.57 -38.68
CA ASN A 664 49.43 -11.67 -39.79
C ASN A 664 50.13 -10.32 -40.04
N ALA A 665 51.44 -10.36 -40.34
CA ALA A 665 52.26 -9.16 -40.50
C ALA A 665 51.84 -8.22 -41.65
N ASP A 666 50.98 -8.70 -42.55
CA ASP A 666 50.42 -7.97 -43.69
C ASP A 666 48.93 -7.58 -43.51
N GLY A 667 48.28 -8.02 -42.42
CA GLY A 667 46.88 -7.74 -42.11
C GLY A 667 45.87 -8.65 -42.82
N THR A 668 46.28 -9.84 -43.27
CA THR A 668 45.43 -10.78 -44.03
C THR A 668 44.62 -11.74 -43.13
N VAL A 669 43.38 -12.04 -43.53
CA VAL A 669 42.44 -13.00 -42.90
C VAL A 669 41.60 -13.70 -43.97
N THR A 670 41.05 -14.89 -43.71
CA THR A 670 40.16 -15.54 -44.68
C THR A 670 38.71 -15.02 -44.59
N GLY A 671 37.95 -15.11 -45.68
CA GLY A 671 36.52 -14.82 -45.71
C GLY A 671 35.73 -15.76 -44.81
N THR A 672 36.14 -17.03 -44.72
CA THR A 672 35.60 -18.00 -43.75
C THR A 672 35.84 -17.57 -42.31
N ASP A 673 37.01 -17.04 -41.97
CA ASP A 673 37.30 -16.53 -40.62
C ASP A 673 36.45 -15.30 -40.28
N VAL A 674 36.27 -14.39 -41.23
CA VAL A 674 35.38 -13.22 -41.08
C VAL A 674 33.92 -13.67 -40.97
N GLN A 675 33.49 -14.66 -41.75
CA GLN A 675 32.13 -15.20 -41.67
C GLN A 675 31.91 -15.97 -40.36
N ASN A 676 32.89 -16.72 -39.86
CA ASN A 676 32.83 -17.38 -38.57
C ASN A 676 32.74 -16.37 -37.41
N LEU A 677 33.40 -15.22 -37.54
CA LEU A 677 33.26 -14.10 -36.62
C LEU A 677 31.85 -13.50 -36.64
N LEU A 678 31.26 -13.33 -37.82
CA LEU A 678 29.89 -12.83 -38.01
C LEU A 678 28.82 -13.80 -37.48
N ASP A 679 28.97 -15.09 -37.78
CA ASP A 679 27.97 -16.11 -37.51
C ASP A 679 28.00 -16.60 -36.05
N ASN A 680 29.17 -16.61 -35.42
CA ASN A 680 29.34 -17.20 -34.09
C ASN A 680 29.66 -16.17 -32.99
N GLY A 681 30.07 -14.95 -33.34
CA GLY A 681 30.29 -13.85 -32.39
C GLY A 681 31.17 -14.19 -31.20
N ILE A 682 31.10 -13.37 -30.14
CA ILE A 682 31.61 -13.75 -28.81
C ILE A 682 30.40 -14.19 -27.98
N SER A 683 30.39 -15.43 -27.51
CA SER A 683 29.33 -15.93 -26.62
C SER A 683 29.74 -15.81 -25.16
N ILE A 684 28.95 -15.12 -24.36
CA ILE A 684 29.13 -15.01 -22.92
C ILE A 684 28.04 -15.83 -22.26
N ARG A 685 28.43 -16.93 -21.62
CA ARG A 685 27.51 -17.87 -20.98
C ARG A 685 27.76 -17.92 -19.50
N GLY A 686 26.84 -17.41 -18.71
CA GLY A 686 26.89 -17.53 -17.27
C GLY A 686 26.04 -18.69 -16.77
N THR A 687 26.63 -19.52 -15.92
CA THR A 687 25.94 -20.57 -15.17
C THR A 687 26.11 -20.30 -13.68
N MET A 688 25.01 -20.05 -12.99
CA MET A 688 24.97 -19.99 -11.53
C MET A 688 24.72 -21.39 -10.98
N SER A 689 25.58 -21.85 -10.07
CA SER A 689 25.39 -23.15 -9.40
C SER A 689 24.13 -23.14 -8.54
N ALA A 690 23.42 -24.27 -8.49
CA ALA A 690 22.29 -24.41 -7.57
C ALA A 690 22.77 -24.32 -6.11
N ILE A 691 22.03 -23.60 -5.26
CA ILE A 691 22.29 -23.48 -3.82
C ILE A 691 21.21 -24.27 -3.09
N GLU A 692 21.59 -25.35 -2.41
CA GLU A 692 20.66 -26.31 -1.83
C GLU A 692 20.46 -26.10 -0.32
N ASN A 693 21.51 -25.69 0.40
CA ASN A 693 21.46 -25.43 1.84
C ASN A 693 21.81 -23.97 2.11
N VAL A 694 20.82 -23.24 2.62
CA VAL A 694 20.93 -21.80 2.85
C VAL A 694 20.65 -21.47 4.31
N THR A 695 21.49 -20.62 4.90
CA THR A 695 21.14 -19.91 6.14
C THR A 695 20.48 -18.60 5.76
N VAL A 696 19.28 -18.36 6.28
CA VAL A 696 18.53 -17.13 6.07
C VAL A 696 18.75 -16.23 7.28
N SER A 697 19.22 -15.01 7.04
CA SER A 697 19.33 -13.97 8.06
C SER A 697 18.43 -12.81 7.67
N PHE A 698 17.60 -12.36 8.59
CA PHE A 698 16.70 -11.20 8.41
C PHE A 698 17.32 -9.98 9.07
N ASP A 699 17.09 -8.77 8.54
CA ASP A 699 17.59 -7.54 9.19
C ASP A 699 16.86 -7.28 10.52
N SER A 700 15.53 -7.42 10.51
CA SER A 700 14.68 -7.37 11.68
C SER A 700 13.43 -8.20 11.45
N PHE A 701 13.01 -8.96 12.45
CA PHE A 701 11.73 -9.67 12.43
C PHE A 701 10.79 -9.03 13.43
N GLU A 702 9.70 -8.47 12.91
CA GLU A 702 8.77 -7.65 13.65
C GLU A 702 7.37 -8.22 13.54
N THR A 703 6.67 -8.28 14.66
CA THR A 703 5.28 -8.70 14.70
C THR A 703 4.54 -7.88 15.73
N THR A 704 3.30 -7.55 15.39
CA THR A 704 2.44 -6.69 16.19
C THR A 704 1.34 -7.52 16.82
N VAL A 705 1.05 -7.20 18.07
CA VAL A 705 -0.04 -7.77 18.86
C VAL A 705 -0.94 -6.62 19.27
N GLU A 706 -2.22 -6.76 18.99
CA GLU A 706 -3.25 -5.92 19.57
C GLU A 706 -4.22 -6.82 20.31
N ASN A 707 -4.44 -6.56 21.59
CA ASN A 707 -5.51 -7.23 22.32
C ASN A 707 -6.21 -6.27 23.28
N THR A 708 -7.52 -6.42 23.35
CA THR A 708 -8.40 -5.64 24.22
C THR A 708 -9.27 -6.63 24.96
N GLN A 709 -9.22 -6.61 26.29
CA GLN A 709 -10.14 -7.38 27.11
C GLN A 709 -10.68 -6.57 28.27
N PRO A 710 -11.96 -6.78 28.63
CA PRO A 710 -12.54 -6.23 29.83
C PRO A 710 -11.93 -6.92 31.07
N ILE A 711 -11.44 -6.11 32.00
CA ILE A 711 -10.96 -6.53 33.32
C ILE A 711 -11.78 -5.78 34.36
N THR A 712 -12.22 -6.49 35.40
CA THR A 712 -12.76 -5.83 36.60
C THR A 712 -11.58 -5.21 37.33
N LEU A 713 -11.48 -3.88 37.28
CA LEU A 713 -10.36 -3.18 37.91
C LEU A 713 -10.54 -3.13 39.41
N PHE A 714 -11.71 -2.75 39.87
CA PHE A 714 -11.97 -2.57 41.29
C PHE A 714 -13.34 -3.14 41.56
N ASN A 715 -13.39 -3.97 42.58
CA ASN A 715 -14.64 -4.38 43.18
C ASN A 715 -14.68 -3.72 44.56
N PHE A 716 -15.71 -2.90 44.76
CA PHE A 716 -16.02 -2.35 46.07
C PHE A 716 -17.02 -3.29 46.72
N ASP A 717 -16.50 -4.24 47.48
CA ASP A 717 -17.32 -5.17 48.24
C ASP A 717 -18.04 -4.41 49.36
N ASP A 718 -19.33 -4.69 49.52
CA ASP A 718 -20.13 -4.25 50.67
C ASP A 718 -20.05 -2.72 50.94
N LEU A 719 -20.13 -1.89 49.89
CA LEU A 719 -20.21 -0.43 50.06
C LEU A 719 -21.29 -0.04 51.09
N PRO A 720 -21.00 0.89 52.01
CA PRO A 720 -21.97 1.36 52.99
C PRO A 720 -23.25 1.84 52.32
N ALA A 721 -24.42 1.50 52.87
CA ALA A 721 -25.71 1.94 52.32
C ALA A 721 -25.88 3.47 52.39
N GLU A 722 -25.10 4.11 53.27
CA GLU A 722 -25.01 5.53 53.53
C GLU A 722 -24.21 6.28 52.45
N LEU A 723 -23.40 5.59 51.64
CA LEU A 723 -22.59 6.21 50.60
C LEU A 723 -23.43 6.48 49.35
N VAL A 724 -23.65 7.75 49.03
CA VAL A 724 -24.44 8.18 47.85
C VAL A 724 -23.58 8.17 46.59
N SER A 725 -22.33 8.64 46.70
CA SER A 725 -21.36 8.62 45.61
C SER A 725 -19.93 8.68 46.13
N LEU A 726 -19.01 8.08 45.39
CA LEU A 726 -17.57 8.16 45.62
C LEU A 726 -16.94 8.92 44.44
N GLU A 727 -16.26 10.04 44.71
CA GLU A 727 -15.66 10.87 43.65
C GLU A 727 -14.16 10.67 43.55
N GLU A 728 -13.44 10.60 44.67
CA GLU A 728 -11.99 10.45 44.68
C GLU A 728 -11.56 9.52 45.81
N VAL A 729 -10.59 8.66 45.54
CA VAL A 729 -9.96 7.79 46.53
C VAL A 729 -8.46 8.04 46.52
N THR A 730 -7.89 8.41 47.65
CA THR A 730 -6.44 8.53 47.80
C THR A 730 -5.86 7.23 48.34
N LEU A 731 -4.82 6.75 47.67
CA LEU A 731 -4.15 5.49 47.99
C LEU A 731 -2.74 5.75 48.52
N SER A 732 -2.26 4.83 49.37
CA SER A 732 -0.88 4.88 49.89
C SER A 732 -0.20 3.53 49.74
N ASP A 733 1.10 3.53 49.41
CA ASP A 733 1.91 2.31 49.22
C ASP A 733 1.37 1.29 48.18
N THR A 734 0.33 1.64 47.43
CA THR A 734 -0.28 0.84 46.38
C THR A 734 0.60 0.81 45.12
N ARG A 735 0.87 -0.39 44.60
CA ARG A 735 1.76 -0.58 43.46
C ARG A 735 1.17 -1.51 42.42
N LEU A 736 1.14 -1.06 41.16
CA LEU A 736 0.84 -1.89 40.00
C LEU A 736 2.10 -2.70 39.65
N GLN A 737 2.00 -4.02 39.77
CA GLN A 737 3.03 -4.96 39.38
C GLN A 737 2.69 -5.55 38.02
N LEU A 738 3.67 -5.58 37.12
CA LEU A 738 3.52 -6.13 35.78
C LEU A 738 4.67 -7.09 35.52
N SER A 739 4.32 -8.29 35.09
CA SER A 739 5.25 -9.34 34.71
C SER A 739 4.83 -9.94 33.39
N MET A 740 5.76 -10.00 32.47
CA MET A 740 5.60 -10.64 31.19
C MET A 740 6.39 -11.93 31.16
N ASN A 741 5.77 -12.98 30.66
CA ASN A 741 6.41 -14.26 30.45
C ASN A 741 6.24 -14.65 28.98
N VAL A 742 7.32 -15.03 28.32
CA VAL A 742 7.30 -15.45 26.92
C VAL A 742 7.50 -16.96 26.88
N THR A 743 6.49 -17.68 26.42
CA THR A 743 6.49 -19.13 26.29
C THR A 743 6.43 -19.56 24.83
N ASP A 744 6.66 -20.85 24.59
CA ASP A 744 6.62 -21.46 23.26
C ASP A 744 7.62 -20.88 22.26
N ILE A 745 8.67 -20.20 22.76
CA ILE A 745 9.81 -19.75 21.96
C ILE A 745 10.39 -20.97 21.23
N PRO A 746 10.36 -20.99 19.89
CA PRO A 746 11.01 -22.02 19.11
C PRO A 746 12.47 -22.13 19.52
N VAL A 747 12.99 -23.36 19.68
CA VAL A 747 14.39 -23.61 20.13
C VAL A 747 15.42 -22.84 19.29
N VAL A 748 15.08 -22.57 18.04
CA VAL A 748 15.89 -21.84 17.06
C VAL A 748 15.95 -20.34 17.29
N LEU A 749 14.97 -19.78 18.01
CA LEU A 749 14.91 -18.38 18.41
C LEU A 749 15.53 -18.11 19.78
N ALA A 750 15.78 -19.16 20.58
CA ALA A 750 16.25 -19.06 21.97
C ALA A 750 17.66 -18.45 22.13
N GLY A 751 18.39 -18.22 21.04
CA GLY A 751 19.72 -17.60 21.05
C GLY A 751 19.75 -16.11 20.68
N ASN A 752 18.63 -15.53 20.25
CA ASN A 752 18.55 -14.13 19.80
C ASN A 752 17.84 -13.26 20.85
N PRO A 753 18.35 -12.06 21.18
CA PRO A 753 17.68 -11.15 22.11
C PRO A 753 16.33 -10.72 21.53
N LEU A 754 15.26 -11.00 22.28
CA LEU A 754 13.90 -10.54 22.00
C LEU A 754 13.70 -9.18 22.67
N ASN A 755 13.52 -8.15 21.85
CA ASN A 755 13.15 -6.82 22.32
C ASN A 755 11.64 -6.72 22.29
N ILE A 756 11.08 -6.19 23.38
CA ILE A 756 9.65 -6.01 23.52
C ILE A 756 9.39 -4.53 23.74
N GLU A 757 8.52 -3.97 22.92
CA GLU A 757 7.93 -2.64 23.08
C GLU A 757 6.43 -2.84 23.26
N MET A 758 5.86 -2.41 24.39
CA MET A 758 4.42 -2.46 24.62
C MET A 758 3.89 -1.16 25.18
N GLU A 759 2.68 -0.83 24.77
CA GLU A 759 1.85 0.23 25.30
C GLU A 759 0.68 -0.43 26.04
N VAL A 760 0.62 -0.25 27.36
CA VAL A 760 -0.51 -0.69 28.19
C VAL A 760 -1.37 0.52 28.47
N HIS A 761 -2.51 0.62 27.80
CA HIS A 761 -3.49 1.66 28.01
C HIS A 761 -4.25 1.37 29.29
N LEU A 762 -3.95 2.16 30.32
CA LEU A 762 -4.60 2.06 31.61
C LEU A 762 -5.86 2.95 31.62
N PRO A 763 -6.90 2.54 32.36
CA PRO A 763 -8.13 3.30 32.54
C PRO A 763 -7.85 4.67 33.16
N GLN A 764 -8.51 5.72 32.67
CA GLN A 764 -8.30 7.11 33.11
C GLN A 764 -8.64 7.32 34.59
N GLU A 765 -9.45 6.44 35.17
CA GLU A 765 -9.82 6.46 36.58
C GLU A 765 -8.66 6.09 37.52
N ILE A 766 -7.58 5.48 37.03
CA ILE A 766 -6.40 5.17 37.84
C ILE A 766 -5.40 6.33 37.77
N VAL A 767 -5.13 6.97 38.90
CA VAL A 767 -4.15 8.05 38.99
C VAL A 767 -2.78 7.45 39.28
N ILE A 768 -1.85 7.64 38.34
CA ILE A 768 -0.49 7.10 38.39
C ILE A 768 0.51 8.25 38.42
N ASP A 769 1.48 8.16 39.34
CA ASP A 769 2.59 9.10 39.45
C ASP A 769 3.90 8.39 39.06
N ASP A 770 4.10 8.21 37.75
CA ASP A 770 5.27 7.54 37.17
C ASP A 770 5.65 8.15 35.81
N GLU A 771 6.95 8.39 35.58
CA GLU A 771 7.45 9.02 34.35
C GLU A 771 7.29 8.14 33.10
N ARG A 772 7.04 6.84 33.26
CA ARG A 772 6.78 5.90 32.16
C ARG A 772 5.33 5.94 31.67
N VAL A 773 4.45 6.67 32.37
CA VAL A 773 3.05 6.86 32.01
C VAL A 773 2.87 8.26 31.42
N ASP A 774 2.22 8.33 30.26
CA ASP A 774 1.95 9.60 29.59
C ASP A 774 0.63 10.26 30.03
N GLY A 775 0.30 11.40 29.42
CA GLY A 775 -0.91 12.17 29.75
C GLY A 775 -2.23 11.49 29.37
N ASP A 776 -2.19 10.41 28.58
CA ASP A 776 -3.34 9.61 28.17
C ASP A 776 -3.43 8.29 28.98
N ASN A 777 -2.70 8.22 30.10
CA ASN A 777 -2.58 7.06 30.98
C ASN A 777 -2.08 5.79 30.26
N VAL A 778 -1.19 5.96 29.28
CA VAL A 778 -0.53 4.86 28.58
C VAL A 778 0.81 4.60 29.21
N LEU A 779 1.00 3.38 29.70
CA LEU A 779 2.28 2.90 30.23
C LEU A 779 3.13 2.34 29.09
N HIS A 780 4.28 2.98 28.88
CA HIS A 780 5.25 2.59 27.86
C HIS A 780 6.28 1.62 28.45
N ILE A 781 6.30 0.39 27.96
CA ILE A 781 7.19 -0.69 28.39
C ILE A 781 8.16 -1.00 27.26
N SER A 782 9.46 -0.85 27.51
CA SER A 782 10.50 -1.32 26.59
C SER A 782 11.58 -2.10 27.33
N GLY A 783 12.02 -3.22 26.76
CA GLY A 783 13.04 -4.05 27.40
C GLY A 783 13.50 -5.24 26.58
N VAL A 784 14.64 -5.79 26.98
CA VAL A 784 15.19 -7.05 26.45
C VAL A 784 14.78 -8.18 27.38
N LEU A 785 14.33 -9.29 26.82
CA LEU A 785 13.94 -10.47 27.59
C LEU A 785 15.13 -11.08 28.36
N GLY A 786 14.90 -11.50 29.61
CA GLY A 786 15.92 -12.19 30.40
C GLY A 786 16.18 -13.63 29.92
N ASP A 787 17.30 -14.22 30.36
CA ASP A 787 17.69 -15.62 30.04
C ASP A 787 16.62 -16.67 30.45
N ASP A 788 15.71 -16.30 31.36
CA ASP A 788 14.60 -17.13 31.82
C ASP A 788 13.29 -16.91 31.04
N HIS A 789 13.35 -16.12 29.97
CA HIS A 789 12.23 -15.69 29.14
C HIS A 789 11.16 -14.88 29.88
N THR A 790 11.51 -14.25 30.99
CA THR A 790 10.63 -13.34 31.70
C THR A 790 11.14 -11.90 31.65
N PHE A 791 10.19 -10.97 31.73
CA PHE A 791 10.45 -9.56 31.93
C PHE A 791 9.57 -9.08 33.08
N THR A 792 10.18 -8.79 34.22
CA THR A 792 9.50 -8.19 35.37
C THR A 792 9.84 -6.71 35.41
N MET A 793 8.81 -5.87 35.38
CA MET A 793 8.99 -4.43 35.43
C MET A 793 9.07 -3.94 36.89
N ASP A 794 9.83 -2.88 37.13
CA ASP A 794 9.79 -2.18 38.42
C ASP A 794 8.35 -1.68 38.69
N PRO A 795 7.78 -1.96 39.88
CA PRO A 795 6.38 -1.63 40.18
C PRO A 795 6.09 -0.14 40.03
N VAL A 796 4.92 0.17 39.46
CA VAL A 796 4.42 1.54 39.22
C VAL A 796 3.60 2.00 40.42
N VAL A 797 3.80 3.23 40.88
CA VAL A 797 3.07 3.78 42.05
C VAL A 797 1.70 4.28 41.61
N VAL A 798 0.65 3.77 42.28
CA VAL A 798 -0.74 4.23 42.08
C VAL A 798 -1.09 5.15 43.25
N SER A 799 -1.35 6.43 42.95
CA SER A 799 -1.58 7.47 43.96
C SER A 799 -3.04 7.63 44.35
N GLY A 800 -3.98 7.25 43.48
CA GLY A 800 -5.40 7.38 43.75
C GLY A 800 -6.30 6.83 42.65
N LEU A 801 -7.60 6.95 42.87
CA LEU A 801 -8.66 6.69 41.89
C LEU A 801 -9.50 7.95 41.69
N ASP A 802 -9.70 8.37 40.44
CA ASP A 802 -10.65 9.39 40.05
C ASP A 802 -11.94 8.71 39.57
N LEU A 803 -12.98 8.79 40.38
CA LEU A 803 -14.27 8.12 40.20
C LEU A 803 -15.39 9.13 39.91
N ALA A 804 -15.04 10.37 39.57
CA ALA A 804 -16.02 11.41 39.27
C ALA A 804 -16.93 11.00 38.10
N GLY A 805 -18.24 10.93 38.38
CA GLY A 805 -19.24 10.55 37.37
C GLY A 805 -19.40 9.04 37.15
N VAL A 806 -18.77 8.21 37.98
CA VAL A 806 -19.05 6.77 38.05
C VAL A 806 -20.42 6.54 38.71
N ASP A 807 -21.28 5.75 38.06
CA ASP A 807 -22.61 5.40 38.57
C ASP A 807 -22.51 4.11 39.43
N PHE A 808 -22.51 4.29 40.75
CA PHE A 808 -22.55 3.19 41.71
C PHE A 808 -23.99 2.72 41.85
N ALA A 809 -24.44 1.83 40.97
CA ALA A 809 -25.79 1.28 41.06
C ALA A 809 -25.94 0.40 42.32
N ALA A 810 -26.56 0.96 43.36
CA ALA A 810 -27.13 0.31 44.54
C ALA A 810 -26.65 -1.13 44.85
N GLY A 811 -25.43 -1.24 45.38
CA GLY A 811 -24.98 -2.41 46.16
C GLY A 811 -24.13 -3.47 45.45
N GLU A 812 -23.82 -3.35 44.16
CA GLU A 812 -22.80 -4.19 43.49
C GLU A 812 -22.00 -3.30 42.52
N GLY A 813 -20.77 -2.96 42.89
CA GLY A 813 -19.92 -1.98 42.22
C GLY A 813 -18.84 -2.59 41.34
N ASP A 814 -19.15 -3.61 40.53
CA ASP A 814 -18.18 -4.20 39.59
C ASP A 814 -17.77 -3.16 38.54
N PHE A 815 -16.58 -2.58 38.71
CA PHE A 815 -16.05 -1.61 37.78
C PHE A 815 -15.24 -2.32 36.68
N VAL A 816 -15.97 -2.81 35.67
CA VAL A 816 -15.37 -3.43 34.49
C VAL A 816 -14.89 -2.35 33.54
N ARG A 817 -13.60 -2.39 33.23
CA ARG A 817 -12.95 -1.52 32.25
C ARG A 817 -12.04 -2.35 31.36
N GLU A 818 -11.91 -1.92 30.12
CA GLU A 818 -11.00 -2.58 29.20
C GLU A 818 -9.59 -2.06 29.44
N ILE A 819 -8.66 -2.98 29.69
CA ILE A 819 -7.24 -2.69 29.53
C ILE A 819 -6.90 -3.13 28.12
N ARG A 820 -6.33 -2.21 27.35
CA ARG A 820 -5.79 -2.51 26.02
C ARG A 820 -4.28 -2.57 26.14
N ALA A 821 -3.72 -3.68 25.69
CA ALA A 821 -2.28 -3.83 25.59
C ALA A 821 -1.95 -4.02 24.11
N GLU A 822 -1.08 -3.15 23.62
CA GLU A 822 -0.57 -3.21 22.26
C GLU A 822 0.92 -3.38 22.35
N GLY A 823 1.49 -4.18 21.47
CA GLY A 823 2.90 -4.46 21.57
C GLY A 823 3.50 -4.93 20.28
N LYS A 824 4.78 -4.69 20.18
CA LYS A 824 5.62 -5.16 19.11
C LYS A 824 6.73 -5.99 19.72
N VAL A 825 6.89 -7.20 19.19
CA VAL A 825 8.07 -8.01 19.46
C VAL A 825 9.01 -7.83 18.29
N VAL A 826 10.23 -7.38 18.59
CA VAL A 826 11.28 -7.11 17.62
C VAL A 826 12.45 -8.02 17.90
N MET A 827 12.89 -8.73 16.87
CA MET A 827 14.12 -9.49 16.88
C MET A 827 15.07 -8.90 15.86
N GLU A 828 16.22 -8.40 16.32
CA GLU A 828 17.24 -7.83 15.42
C GLU A 828 18.18 -8.91 14.91
N ASN A 829 18.43 -8.90 13.60
CA ASN A 829 19.39 -9.77 12.92
C ASN A 829 19.24 -11.29 13.17
N PRO A 830 18.03 -11.89 13.17
CA PRO A 830 17.94 -13.30 13.49
C PRO A 830 18.42 -14.19 12.34
N SER A 831 19.17 -15.24 12.70
CA SER A 831 19.60 -16.30 11.78
C SER A 831 19.06 -17.65 12.23
N PHE A 832 18.22 -18.31 11.42
CA PHE A 832 17.68 -19.64 11.70
C PHE A 832 17.28 -20.35 10.41
N ASN A 833 17.04 -21.67 10.48
CA ASN A 833 16.40 -22.39 9.39
C ASN A 833 14.88 -22.15 9.43
N PRO A 834 14.27 -21.60 8.37
CA PRO A 834 12.84 -21.27 8.36
C PRO A 834 11.90 -22.48 8.51
N GLU A 835 12.32 -23.69 8.13
CA GLU A 835 11.52 -24.91 8.34
C GLU A 835 11.23 -25.16 9.84
N GLU A 836 12.09 -24.67 10.72
CA GLU A 836 11.97 -24.84 12.17
C GLU A 836 10.96 -23.87 12.80
N LEU A 837 10.48 -22.86 12.05
CA LEU A 837 9.43 -21.92 12.45
C LEU A 837 8.03 -22.26 11.90
N SER A 838 7.91 -23.24 11.01
CA SER A 838 6.62 -23.57 10.38
C SER A 838 5.55 -23.96 11.40
N GLY A 839 4.49 -23.14 11.49
CA GLY A 839 3.40 -23.31 12.43
C GLY A 839 3.80 -23.14 13.91
N LYS A 840 4.89 -22.44 14.19
CA LYS A 840 5.35 -22.11 15.54
C LYS A 840 5.00 -20.65 15.87
N GLY A 841 4.21 -20.47 16.92
CA GLY A 841 3.95 -19.15 17.49
C GLY A 841 4.75 -18.94 18.78
N VAL A 842 4.91 -17.69 19.17
CA VAL A 842 5.38 -17.31 20.51
C VAL A 842 4.16 -16.87 21.32
N SER A 843 4.00 -17.40 22.52
CA SER A 843 2.95 -16.92 23.43
C SER A 843 3.56 -15.94 24.41
N VAL A 844 3.02 -14.74 24.47
CA VAL A 844 3.38 -13.75 25.48
C VAL A 844 2.25 -13.71 26.49
N ALA A 845 2.55 -13.97 27.75
CA ALA A 845 1.62 -13.83 28.86
C ALA A 845 1.96 -12.55 29.62
N LEU A 846 1.11 -11.53 29.53
CA LEU A 846 1.17 -10.38 30.43
C LEU A 846 0.29 -10.68 31.64
N SER A 847 0.94 -10.83 32.77
CA SER A 847 0.29 -10.89 34.07
C SER A 847 0.55 -9.59 34.81
N GLY A 848 -0.48 -9.07 35.45
CA GLY A 848 -0.38 -7.82 36.16
C GLY A 848 -1.40 -7.72 37.26
N GLY A 849 -1.22 -6.75 38.13
CA GLY A 849 -2.16 -6.55 39.20
C GLY A 849 -1.70 -5.59 40.26
N ILE A 850 -2.63 -5.23 41.12
CA ILE A 850 -2.40 -4.44 42.31
C ILE A 850 -2.66 -5.38 43.49
N PRO A 851 -1.60 -6.00 44.06
CA PRO A 851 -1.77 -7.06 45.05
C PRO A 851 -2.27 -6.55 46.41
N GLU A 852 -2.08 -5.27 46.69
CA GLU A 852 -2.48 -4.62 47.93
C GLU A 852 -2.91 -3.19 47.63
N ILE A 853 -4.11 -2.82 48.10
CA ILE A 853 -4.69 -1.47 47.95
C ILE A 853 -4.93 -0.93 49.35
N ASN A 854 -4.23 0.15 49.71
CA ASN A 854 -4.44 0.81 51.00
C ASN A 854 -5.10 2.17 50.79
N ILE A 855 -6.40 2.24 51.07
CA ILE A 855 -7.16 3.48 51.05
C ILE A 855 -6.84 4.28 52.31
N VAL A 856 -6.42 5.54 52.15
CA VAL A 856 -6.15 6.46 53.27
C VAL A 856 -7.20 7.54 53.42
N GLN A 857 -7.83 7.94 52.31
CA GLN A 857 -8.81 9.00 52.26
C GLN A 857 -9.80 8.73 51.12
N ALA A 858 -11.07 9.07 51.35
CA ALA A 858 -12.13 8.99 50.37
C ALA A 858 -12.94 10.30 50.39
N THR A 859 -13.25 10.80 49.20
CA THR A 859 -14.09 11.99 48.99
C THR A 859 -15.37 11.57 48.30
N GLY A 860 -16.52 11.93 48.87
CA GLY A 860 -17.81 11.51 48.36
C GLY A 860 -18.99 12.19 49.03
N LYS A 861 -20.19 11.80 48.63
CA LYS A 861 -21.45 12.23 49.24
C LYS A 861 -22.00 11.13 50.14
N VAL A 862 -22.48 11.50 51.32
CA VAL A 862 -22.95 10.56 52.34
C VAL A 862 -24.35 11.00 52.80
N ASP A 863 -25.31 10.07 52.81
CA ASP A 863 -26.65 10.22 53.40
C ASP A 863 -26.74 9.33 54.65
N TYR A 864 -26.09 9.79 55.72
CA TYR A 864 -26.18 9.15 57.02
C TYR A 864 -27.15 9.89 57.90
N ARG A 865 -27.99 9.15 58.61
CA ARG A 865 -28.88 9.66 59.64
C ARG A 865 -28.48 9.03 60.96
N MET A 866 -28.09 9.88 61.90
CA MET A 866 -27.82 9.45 63.26
C MET A 866 -29.11 8.92 63.86
N ASP A 867 -29.00 7.81 64.59
CA ASP A 867 -30.07 7.40 65.50
C ASP A 867 -30.33 8.54 66.49
N ALA A 868 -31.61 8.75 66.82
CA ALA A 868 -32.01 9.85 67.70
C ALA A 868 -31.27 9.74 69.04
N LEU A 869 -30.41 10.72 69.32
CA LEU A 869 -29.70 10.79 70.59
C LEU A 869 -30.69 11.29 71.63
N ASN A 870 -31.10 10.39 72.52
CA ASN A 870 -32.08 10.69 73.56
C ASN A 870 -31.36 10.85 74.90
N GLN A 871 -31.36 12.08 75.41
CA GLN A 871 -30.85 12.41 76.72
C GLN A 871 -32.02 12.73 77.65
N THR A 872 -32.09 12.07 78.80
CA THR A 872 -33.10 12.39 79.82
C THR A 872 -32.45 13.19 80.95
N ILE A 873 -32.96 14.40 81.17
CA ILE A 873 -32.60 15.25 82.30
C ILE A 873 -33.62 14.99 83.40
N SER A 874 -33.15 14.48 84.54
CA SER A 874 -34.02 14.30 85.70
C SER A 874 -34.18 15.61 86.47
N LEU A 875 -35.44 15.96 86.73
CA LEU A 875 -35.84 17.05 87.59
C LEU A 875 -36.46 16.53 88.90
N GLU A 876 -36.39 15.21 89.15
CA GLU A 876 -36.96 14.55 90.33
C GLU A 876 -36.34 15.05 91.64
N ASP A 877 -35.09 15.48 91.60
CA ASP A 877 -34.38 16.03 92.75
C ASP A 877 -34.83 17.45 93.12
N LEU A 878 -35.58 18.14 92.25
CA LEU A 878 -36.14 19.45 92.60
C LEU A 878 -37.14 19.32 93.77
N PRO A 879 -37.14 20.30 94.70
CA PRO A 879 -38.00 20.28 95.87
C PRO A 879 -39.50 20.13 95.59
N ASP A 880 -40.24 19.49 96.49
CA ASP A 880 -41.71 19.32 96.36
C ASP A 880 -42.44 20.68 96.27
N PHE A 881 -41.89 21.75 96.86
CA PHE A 881 -42.50 23.08 96.84
C PHE A 881 -42.56 23.71 95.44
N VAL A 882 -41.77 23.25 94.47
CA VAL A 882 -41.87 23.67 93.06
C VAL A 882 -42.70 22.71 92.19
N LYS A 883 -43.20 21.61 92.77
CA LYS A 883 -43.93 20.52 92.07
C LYS A 883 -45.40 20.38 92.45
N GLY A 884 -45.91 21.21 93.35
CA GLY A 884 -47.31 21.16 93.78
C GLY A 884 -48.30 21.37 92.63
N GLU A 885 -49.44 20.65 92.66
CA GLU A 885 -50.44 20.68 91.57
C GLU A 885 -51.07 22.06 91.33
N ASP A 886 -51.04 22.93 92.36
CA ASP A 886 -51.63 24.28 92.39
C ASP A 886 -50.62 25.39 92.06
N PHE A 887 -49.37 25.08 91.72
CA PHE A 887 -48.34 26.06 91.39
C PHE A 887 -48.22 26.32 89.89
N VAL A 888 -48.00 27.59 89.53
CA VAL A 888 -47.59 28.03 88.20
C VAL A 888 -46.30 28.82 88.33
N LEU A 889 -45.21 28.23 87.85
CA LEU A 889 -43.86 28.82 87.86
C LEU A 889 -43.60 29.42 86.48
N ASP A 890 -44.17 30.59 86.23
CA ASP A 890 -44.03 31.30 84.97
C ASP A 890 -42.67 32.01 84.92
N PHE A 891 -41.66 31.43 84.28
CA PHE A 891 -40.34 32.05 84.13
C PHE A 891 -40.26 32.87 82.83
N GLU A 892 -39.57 34.02 82.86
CA GLU A 892 -39.53 34.95 81.73
C GLU A 892 -38.48 34.54 80.67
N ASN A 893 -37.23 34.31 81.07
CA ASN A 893 -36.12 34.06 80.13
C ASN A 893 -35.22 32.86 80.51
N PRO A 894 -35.78 31.64 80.59
CA PRO A 894 -34.97 30.42 80.64
C PRO A 894 -34.17 30.22 79.35
N TYR A 895 -32.95 29.68 79.46
CA TYR A 895 -32.09 29.40 78.32
C TYR A 895 -31.25 28.12 78.50
N ILE A 896 -30.77 27.56 77.40
CA ILE A 896 -29.84 26.42 77.39
C ILE A 896 -28.56 26.84 76.66
N THR A 897 -27.40 26.58 77.25
CA THR A 897 -26.13 26.62 76.52
C THR A 897 -25.75 25.21 76.10
N LEU A 898 -25.22 25.04 74.89
CA LEU A 898 -24.85 23.74 74.33
C LEU A 898 -23.54 23.85 73.55
N ASP A 899 -22.51 23.15 73.98
CA ASP A 899 -21.25 23.01 73.26
C ASP A 899 -21.19 21.65 72.57
N VAL A 900 -20.93 21.65 71.26
CA VAL A 900 -20.79 20.44 70.45
C VAL A 900 -19.37 20.36 69.92
N THR A 901 -18.63 19.32 70.30
CA THR A 901 -17.24 19.10 69.86
C THR A 901 -17.18 17.93 68.90
N SER A 902 -16.62 18.16 67.70
CA SER A 902 -16.50 17.15 66.64
C SER A 902 -15.23 17.37 65.79
N ASN A 903 -14.59 16.28 65.34
CA ASN A 903 -13.54 16.28 64.32
C ASN A 903 -13.99 15.64 62.98
N MET A 904 -15.30 15.46 62.79
CA MET A 904 -15.84 14.87 61.56
C MET A 904 -15.66 15.82 60.39
N GLY A 905 -15.10 15.34 59.28
CA GLY A 905 -14.95 16.08 58.02
C GLY A 905 -16.25 16.22 57.22
N ILE A 906 -17.40 16.02 57.87
CA ILE A 906 -18.73 15.97 57.26
C ILE A 906 -19.64 16.95 58.01
N PRO A 907 -20.35 17.85 57.30
CA PRO A 907 -21.32 18.72 57.94
C PRO A 907 -22.58 17.92 58.31
N VAL A 908 -23.07 18.13 59.53
CA VAL A 908 -24.27 17.47 60.05
C VAL A 908 -25.34 18.54 60.31
N ASN A 909 -26.55 18.33 59.82
CA ASN A 909 -27.71 19.18 60.06
C ASN A 909 -28.77 18.42 60.86
N GLY A 910 -29.50 19.13 61.72
CA GLY A 910 -30.50 18.47 62.54
C GLY A 910 -31.50 19.38 63.24
N THR A 911 -32.29 18.76 64.08
CA THR A 911 -33.25 19.40 64.97
C THR A 911 -33.08 18.86 66.38
N ILE A 912 -33.32 19.73 67.37
CA ILE A 912 -33.37 19.35 68.78
C ILE A 912 -34.83 19.42 69.22
N GLU A 913 -35.35 18.32 69.75
CA GLU A 913 -36.69 18.27 70.34
C GLU A 913 -36.57 18.17 71.86
N ILE A 914 -37.29 19.03 72.58
CA ILE A 914 -37.33 19.04 74.05
C ILE A 914 -38.75 18.65 74.48
N ILE A 915 -38.86 17.57 75.26
CA ILE A 915 -40.14 16.95 75.62
C ILE A 915 -40.24 16.84 77.14
N PRO A 916 -41.21 17.52 77.78
CA PRO A 916 -41.44 17.37 79.20
C PRO A 916 -42.13 16.03 79.51
N SER A 917 -41.83 15.44 80.67
CA SER A 917 -42.46 14.20 81.14
C SER A 917 -42.93 14.31 82.58
N THR A 918 -44.17 13.89 82.85
CA THR A 918 -44.77 13.84 84.19
C THR A 918 -45.31 12.45 84.48
N GLY A 919 -45.06 11.92 85.68
CA GLY A 919 -45.39 10.54 86.06
C GLY A 919 -44.70 9.49 85.19
N GLY A 920 -43.56 9.83 84.58
CA GLY A 920 -42.81 8.99 83.64
C GLY A 920 -43.46 8.84 82.25
N THR A 921 -44.46 9.66 81.91
CA THR A 921 -45.07 9.68 80.56
C THR A 921 -44.62 10.94 79.81
N PRO A 922 -44.02 10.84 78.62
CA PRO A 922 -43.69 12.02 77.80
C PRO A 922 -44.95 12.75 77.32
N ASP A 923 -44.96 14.08 77.39
CA ASP A 923 -46.01 14.93 76.84
C ASP A 923 -45.60 15.51 75.48
N GLU A 924 -45.75 14.69 74.45
CA GLU A 924 -45.45 15.04 73.05
C GLU A 924 -46.26 16.23 72.52
N GLN A 925 -47.37 16.63 73.17
CA GLN A 925 -48.13 17.83 72.75
C GLN A 925 -47.50 19.14 73.21
N SER A 926 -46.70 19.07 74.27
CA SER A 926 -45.96 20.19 74.84
C SER A 926 -44.49 20.15 74.41
N SER A 927 -44.12 19.38 73.37
CA SER A 927 -42.74 19.36 72.88
C SER A 927 -42.37 20.66 72.17
N LEU A 928 -41.09 21.01 72.27
CA LEU A 928 -40.49 22.16 71.59
C LEU A 928 -39.45 21.68 70.58
N THR A 929 -39.69 21.93 69.30
CA THR A 929 -38.73 21.64 68.23
C THR A 929 -37.88 22.86 67.91
N ILE A 930 -36.57 22.68 67.90
CA ILE A 930 -35.56 23.69 67.62
C ILE A 930 -34.91 23.34 66.28
N GLU A 931 -35.08 24.24 65.32
CA GLU A 931 -34.55 24.12 63.96
C GLU A 931 -33.20 24.84 63.82
N GLY A 932 -32.39 24.42 62.84
CA GLY A 932 -31.12 25.09 62.51
C GLY A 932 -29.91 24.65 63.34
N PHE A 933 -30.00 23.50 63.99
CA PHE A 933 -28.85 22.85 64.61
C PHE A 933 -27.91 22.30 63.52
N GLU A 934 -26.62 22.61 63.61
CA GLU A 934 -25.61 22.26 62.61
C GLU A 934 -24.29 21.91 63.29
N ILE A 935 -23.56 20.93 62.77
CA ILE A 935 -22.18 20.68 63.14
C ILE A 935 -21.37 20.92 61.86
N PRO A 936 -20.57 21.99 61.79
CA PRO A 936 -19.77 22.26 60.59
C PRO A 936 -18.71 21.17 60.39
N ALA A 937 -18.34 20.93 59.13
CA ALA A 937 -17.25 20.02 58.80
C ALA A 937 -15.92 20.52 59.40
N ALA A 938 -15.24 19.64 60.13
CA ALA A 938 -13.90 19.90 60.63
C ALA A 938 -12.90 19.97 59.47
N THR A 939 -11.88 20.82 59.61
CA THR A 939 -10.83 20.98 58.58
C THR A 939 -9.79 19.85 58.60
N SER A 940 -9.78 19.02 59.65
CA SER A 940 -8.91 17.86 59.79
C SER A 940 -9.51 16.90 60.80
N SER A 941 -9.33 15.60 60.56
CA SER A 941 -9.71 14.54 61.49
C SER A 941 -8.83 14.51 62.76
N ALA A 942 -7.65 15.14 62.74
CA ALA A 942 -6.69 15.10 63.84
C ALA A 942 -6.97 16.11 64.96
N GLU A 943 -7.76 17.16 64.71
CA GLU A 943 -8.07 18.23 65.65
C GLU A 943 -9.58 18.49 65.73
N ALA A 944 -10.20 18.20 66.88
CA ALA A 944 -11.62 18.46 67.11
C ALA A 944 -11.94 19.94 67.26
N GLN A 945 -13.10 20.35 66.74
CA GLN A 945 -13.61 21.73 66.78
C GLN A 945 -14.87 21.79 67.64
N THR A 946 -14.99 22.83 68.46
CA THR A 946 -16.18 23.07 69.33
C THR A 946 -17.05 24.18 68.75
N THR A 947 -18.35 23.90 68.62
CA THR A 947 -19.39 24.88 68.24
C THR A 947 -20.31 25.12 69.42
N SER A 948 -20.41 26.37 69.87
CA SER A 948 -21.22 26.78 71.02
C SER A 948 -22.57 27.35 70.60
N TYR A 949 -23.65 26.92 71.26
CA TYR A 949 -25.03 27.28 70.99
C TYR A 949 -25.70 27.90 72.22
N TRP A 950 -26.52 28.92 71.99
CA TRP A 950 -27.36 29.57 73.00
C TRP A 950 -28.82 29.46 72.58
N ILE A 951 -29.62 28.74 73.35
CA ILE A 951 -31.01 28.40 73.05
C ILE A 951 -31.91 29.23 73.96
N SER A 952 -32.65 30.19 73.41
CA SER A 952 -33.54 31.07 74.18
C SER A 952 -34.60 31.75 73.30
N ALA A 953 -35.65 32.29 73.91
CA ALA A 953 -36.72 32.98 73.19
C ALA A 953 -36.23 34.28 72.51
N THR A 954 -35.26 34.95 73.13
CA THR A 954 -34.71 36.24 72.69
C THR A 954 -33.21 36.15 72.47
N THR A 955 -32.62 37.12 71.78
CA THR A 955 -31.17 37.27 71.62
C THR A 955 -30.52 38.06 72.75
N ASP A 956 -31.29 38.48 73.75
CA ASP A 956 -30.79 39.27 74.88
C ASP A 956 -29.99 38.36 75.81
N GLY A 957 -28.78 38.77 76.15
CA GLY A 957 -27.86 37.98 76.99
C GLY A 957 -26.95 37.00 76.24
N VAL A 958 -27.09 36.82 74.91
CA VAL A 958 -26.25 35.89 74.13
C VAL A 958 -24.76 36.33 74.14
N PRO A 959 -23.83 35.48 74.64
CA PRO A 959 -22.41 35.79 74.66
C PRO A 959 -21.77 35.81 73.26
N SER A 960 -20.65 36.53 73.12
CA SER A 960 -19.88 36.54 71.86
C SER A 960 -19.25 35.17 71.58
N GLY A 961 -19.44 34.64 70.37
CA GLY A 961 -18.95 33.31 69.97
C GLY A 961 -20.01 32.21 69.96
N TYR A 962 -21.18 32.47 70.55
CA TYR A 962 -22.31 31.53 70.54
C TYR A 962 -23.20 31.74 69.30
N ARG A 963 -23.70 30.64 68.74
CA ARG A 963 -24.75 30.62 67.72
C ARG A 963 -26.12 30.60 68.42
N HIS A 964 -26.98 31.57 68.15
CA HIS A 964 -28.32 31.61 68.75
C HIS A 964 -29.29 30.66 68.05
N LEU A 965 -29.98 29.82 68.82
CA LEU A 965 -31.15 29.06 68.37
C LEU A 965 -32.39 29.60 69.09
N THR A 966 -33.41 29.97 68.34
CA THR A 966 -34.60 30.62 68.89
C THR A 966 -35.60 29.57 69.37
N ALA A 967 -35.86 29.51 70.69
CA ALA A 967 -36.80 28.57 71.29
C ALA A 967 -37.34 29.12 72.62
N ASP A 968 -38.67 29.13 72.81
CA ASP A 968 -39.31 29.58 74.04
C ASP A 968 -39.47 28.41 75.03
N LEU A 969 -38.62 28.39 76.08
CA LEU A 969 -38.58 27.32 77.08
C LEU A 969 -39.56 27.56 78.24
N SER A 970 -40.12 28.77 78.37
CA SER A 970 -41.00 29.14 79.49
C SER A 970 -42.25 28.26 79.62
N PRO A 971 -42.96 27.90 78.52
CA PRO A 971 -44.13 27.01 78.59
C PRO A 971 -43.81 25.63 79.17
N LEU A 972 -42.59 25.12 78.95
CA LEU A 972 -42.15 23.81 79.44
C LEU A 972 -41.94 23.79 80.95
N LEU A 973 -41.76 24.96 81.57
CA LEU A 973 -41.40 25.14 82.98
C LEU A 973 -42.53 25.72 83.83
N LYS A 974 -43.66 26.14 83.23
CA LYS A 974 -44.85 26.62 83.96
C LYS A 974 -45.33 25.63 85.02
N LYS A 975 -45.23 24.34 84.71
CA LYS A 975 -45.26 23.25 85.70
C LYS A 975 -43.97 22.47 85.53
N ILE A 976 -43.20 22.35 86.60
CA ILE A 976 -41.93 21.62 86.57
C ILE A 976 -42.22 20.14 86.26
N PRO A 977 -41.76 19.60 85.12
CA PRO A 977 -41.92 18.18 84.81
C PRO A 977 -41.00 17.33 85.70
N ASP A 978 -41.23 16.02 85.77
CA ASP A 978 -40.33 15.10 86.48
C ASP A 978 -39.03 14.88 85.70
N ASN A 979 -39.12 14.87 84.37
CA ASN A 979 -37.99 14.72 83.47
C ASN A 979 -38.17 15.59 82.22
N ILE A 980 -37.06 16.01 81.62
CA ILE A 980 -37.02 16.60 80.29
C ILE A 980 -36.24 15.66 79.38
N GLU A 981 -36.88 15.16 78.34
CA GLU A 981 -36.22 14.37 77.30
C GLU A 981 -35.75 15.31 76.18
N ILE A 982 -34.47 15.29 75.86
CA ILE A 982 -33.87 15.97 74.73
C ILE A 982 -33.60 14.90 73.67
N ARG A 983 -34.25 15.04 72.50
CA ARG A 983 -34.01 14.18 71.33
C ARG A 983 -33.28 14.99 70.28
N VAL A 984 -32.07 14.58 69.91
CA VAL A 984 -31.33 15.18 68.80
C VAL A 984 -31.50 14.30 67.57
N ASN A 985 -32.13 14.83 66.53
CA ASN A 985 -32.24 14.19 65.24
C ASN A 985 -31.29 14.87 64.27
N ALA A 986 -30.26 14.16 63.82
CA ALA A 986 -29.20 14.75 63.01
C ALA A 986 -28.82 13.82 61.85
N GLY A 987 -28.42 14.42 60.73
CA GLY A 987 -27.97 13.68 59.56
C GLY A 987 -27.03 14.51 58.71
N THR A 988 -26.27 13.85 57.85
CA THR A 988 -25.36 14.52 56.93
C THR A 988 -26.14 15.24 55.83
N ASP A 989 -25.52 16.24 55.19
CA ASP A 989 -26.07 16.85 53.98
C ASP A 989 -25.70 15.99 52.76
N PRO A 990 -26.64 15.23 52.16
CA PRO A 990 -26.34 14.29 51.08
C PRO A 990 -25.94 15.00 49.78
N GLU A 991 -26.08 16.32 49.69
CA GLU A 991 -25.68 17.08 48.51
C GLU A 991 -24.25 17.65 48.61
N GLN A 992 -23.63 17.64 49.79
CA GLN A 992 -22.29 18.19 50.00
C GLN A 992 -21.19 17.14 49.93
N LEU A 993 -20.11 17.51 49.25
CA LEU A 993 -18.90 16.72 49.21
C LEU A 993 -18.23 16.71 50.58
N SER A 994 -17.91 15.51 51.01
CA SER A 994 -17.44 15.21 52.34
C SER A 994 -16.16 14.39 52.24
N VAL A 995 -15.28 14.58 53.21
CA VAL A 995 -13.98 13.90 53.25
C VAL A 995 -13.95 12.96 54.44
N ILE A 996 -13.65 11.70 54.16
CA ILE A 996 -13.51 10.64 55.15
C ILE A 996 -12.07 10.15 55.12
N GLU A 997 -11.45 10.06 56.28
CA GLU A 997 -10.13 9.48 56.47
C GLU A 997 -10.30 8.12 57.15
N THR A 998 -9.88 7.05 56.49
CA THR A 998 -10.11 5.66 56.93
C THR A 998 -9.27 5.28 58.15
N THR A 999 -8.22 6.04 58.44
CA THR A 999 -7.33 5.78 59.60
C THR A 999 -7.59 6.71 60.78
N ALA A 1000 -8.54 7.64 60.64
CA ALA A 1000 -8.85 8.62 61.66
C ALA A 1000 -9.75 8.05 62.77
N LYS A 1001 -9.62 8.60 63.98
CA LYS A 1001 -10.53 8.33 65.10
C LYS A 1001 -11.48 9.50 65.26
N TYR A 1002 -12.75 9.31 64.92
CA TYR A 1002 -13.74 10.36 65.05
C TYR A 1002 -14.26 10.48 66.49
N GLU A 1003 -14.50 11.71 66.92
CA GLU A 1003 -15.03 12.05 68.24
C GLU A 1003 -16.25 12.97 68.07
N LEU A 1004 -17.32 12.68 68.82
CA LEU A 1004 -18.49 13.55 68.96
C LEU A 1004 -18.89 13.65 70.44
N GLY A 1005 -18.95 14.87 70.96
CA GLY A 1005 -19.33 15.14 72.34
C GLY A 1005 -20.21 16.38 72.46
N MET A 1006 -21.13 16.34 73.41
CA MET A 1006 -22.05 17.42 73.72
C MET A 1006 -22.00 17.74 75.22
N SER A 1007 -21.94 19.01 75.59
CA SER A 1007 -22.13 19.48 76.97
C SER A 1007 -23.13 20.61 77.01
N TYR A 1008 -24.03 20.61 77.99
CA TYR A 1008 -25.08 21.60 78.10
C TYR A 1008 -25.29 22.09 79.53
N ASP A 1009 -25.77 23.33 79.63
CA ASP A 1009 -26.30 23.93 80.87
C ASP A 1009 -27.72 24.45 80.62
N VAL A 1010 -28.71 23.90 81.33
CA VAL A 1010 -30.07 24.45 81.40
C VAL A 1010 -30.11 25.46 82.54
N VAL A 1011 -30.37 26.72 82.22
CA VAL A 1011 -30.36 27.83 83.18
C VAL A 1011 -31.75 28.46 83.26
N VAL A 1012 -32.29 28.52 84.47
CA VAL A 1012 -33.62 29.08 84.76
C VAL A 1012 -33.48 30.18 85.82
N PRO A 1013 -33.32 31.45 85.41
CA PRO A 1013 -33.31 32.58 86.34
C PRO A 1013 -34.69 32.77 87.01
N PHE A 1014 -34.73 33.20 88.28
CA PHE A 1014 -35.95 33.54 89.01
C PHE A 1014 -36.44 34.94 88.63
N GLU A 1015 -36.67 35.10 87.34
CA GLU A 1015 -37.36 36.22 86.71
C GLU A 1015 -38.72 35.68 86.32
N PHE A 1016 -39.78 36.15 86.98
CA PHE A 1016 -41.10 35.56 86.82
C PHE A 1016 -42.00 36.40 85.89
N GLY A 1017 -42.66 35.71 84.95
CA GLY A 1017 -43.66 36.23 84.02
C GLY A 1017 -45.03 36.46 84.69
N GLU A 1018 -45.99 36.97 83.93
CA GLU A 1018 -47.26 37.49 84.46
C GLU A 1018 -48.17 36.42 85.11
N ASP A 1019 -48.00 35.14 84.78
CA ASP A 1019 -48.87 34.04 85.24
C ASP A 1019 -48.40 33.37 86.55
N LEU A 1020 -47.37 33.89 87.22
CA LEU A 1020 -46.88 33.34 88.49
C LEU A 1020 -48.01 33.21 89.53
N ASP A 1021 -48.18 32.01 90.08
CA ASP A 1021 -49.07 31.75 91.21
C ASP A 1021 -48.45 30.65 92.09
N ILE A 1022 -47.90 31.03 93.23
CA ILE A 1022 -47.32 30.12 94.21
C ILE A 1022 -47.80 30.45 95.61
N SER A 1023 -47.73 29.49 96.53
CA SER A 1023 -48.08 29.68 97.93
C SER A 1023 -46.94 29.22 98.83
N MET A 1024 -46.53 30.08 99.76
CA MET A 1024 -45.49 29.84 100.75
C MET A 1024 -46.06 30.05 102.14
N ASP A 1025 -45.52 29.40 103.16
CA ASP A 1025 -45.89 29.70 104.54
C ASP A 1025 -44.68 29.87 105.45
N TYR A 1026 -44.85 30.68 106.49
CA TYR A 1026 -43.86 30.89 107.54
C TYR A 1026 -44.55 30.93 108.89
N THR A 1027 -44.07 30.15 109.85
CA THR A 1027 -44.66 30.10 111.19
C THR A 1027 -43.80 30.86 112.20
N ILE A 1028 -44.36 31.91 112.80
CA ILE A 1028 -43.80 32.58 113.97
C ILE A 1028 -44.10 31.72 115.19
N GLU A 1029 -43.06 31.17 115.81
CA GLU A 1029 -43.17 30.32 117.00
C GLU A 1029 -43.02 31.11 118.31
N ASP A 1030 -43.22 30.44 119.46
CA ASP A 1030 -43.00 30.96 120.81
C ASP A 1030 -43.83 32.21 121.19
N ILE A 1031 -45.08 32.28 120.74
CA ILE A 1031 -46.01 33.34 121.14
C ILE A 1031 -46.35 33.21 122.64
N PRO A 1032 -46.29 34.29 123.45
CA PRO A 1032 -46.55 34.21 124.89
C PRO A 1032 -47.99 33.78 125.24
N ASP A 1033 -48.15 32.79 126.12
CA ASP A 1033 -49.44 32.23 126.58
C ASP A 1033 -50.47 33.29 127.03
N VAL A 1034 -49.99 34.40 127.60
CA VAL A 1034 -50.84 35.52 128.05
C VAL A 1034 -51.69 36.11 126.91
N LEU A 1035 -51.22 36.01 125.67
CA LEU A 1035 -51.96 36.51 124.50
C LEU A 1035 -53.18 35.64 124.18
N GLY A 1036 -53.12 34.34 124.45
CA GLY A 1036 -54.25 33.42 124.32
C GLY A 1036 -55.38 33.75 125.30
N GLU A 1037 -55.03 34.04 126.56
CA GLU A 1037 -55.99 34.50 127.57
C GLU A 1037 -56.66 35.82 127.15
N LEU A 1038 -55.87 36.77 126.63
CA LEU A 1038 -56.38 38.08 126.17
C LEU A 1038 -57.29 37.97 124.94
N LEU A 1039 -56.95 37.09 123.99
CA LEU A 1039 -57.81 36.79 122.84
C LEU A 1039 -59.13 36.14 123.28
N GLY A 1040 -59.08 35.25 124.28
CA GLY A 1040 -60.24 34.61 124.92
C GLY A 1040 -61.21 35.57 125.63
N MET A 1041 -60.72 36.72 126.09
CA MET A 1041 -61.54 37.70 126.81
C MET A 1041 -62.42 38.57 125.91
N ASN A 1042 -61.92 38.99 124.74
CA ASN A 1042 -62.69 39.82 123.79
C ASN A 1042 -62.10 39.81 122.37
N SER A 1043 -61.02 40.57 122.17
CA SER A 1043 -60.33 40.74 120.88
C SER A 1043 -58.88 41.14 121.11
N LEU A 1044 -57.97 40.68 120.25
CA LEU A 1044 -56.54 41.00 120.30
C LEU A 1044 -56.14 41.76 119.04
N GLY A 1045 -55.69 43.01 119.15
CA GLY A 1045 -55.18 43.75 118.00
C GLY A 1045 -53.76 43.34 117.65
N LEU A 1046 -53.47 43.16 116.36
CA LEU A 1046 -52.14 43.08 115.80
C LEU A 1046 -51.87 44.39 115.02
N GLY A 1047 -50.82 45.09 115.42
CA GLY A 1047 -50.32 46.30 114.76
C GLY A 1047 -48.91 46.09 114.23
N GLY A 1048 -48.40 46.99 113.38
CA GLY A 1048 -47.03 46.88 112.90
C GLY A 1048 -46.86 47.28 111.44
N TYR A 1049 -45.84 46.74 110.80
CA TYR A 1049 -45.64 46.80 109.35
C TYR A 1049 -44.86 45.58 108.86
N ILE A 1050 -44.96 45.30 107.56
CA ILE A 1050 -44.20 44.26 106.85
C ILE A 1050 -43.34 44.97 105.80
N GLU A 1051 -42.03 44.75 105.84
CA GLU A 1051 -41.09 45.17 104.79
C GLU A 1051 -40.93 44.09 103.73
N SER A 1052 -40.82 44.46 102.45
CA SER A 1052 -40.49 43.54 101.35
C SER A 1052 -39.51 44.17 100.35
N THR A 1053 -38.54 43.39 99.88
CA THR A 1053 -37.68 43.69 98.71
C THR A 1053 -37.90 42.69 97.56
N LEU A 1054 -38.95 41.87 97.64
CA LEU A 1054 -39.32 40.94 96.58
C LEU A 1054 -40.09 41.66 95.46
N PRO A 1055 -39.73 41.47 94.17
CA PRO A 1055 -40.44 42.01 93.01
C PRO A 1055 -41.77 41.30 92.71
N LEU A 1056 -42.42 40.75 93.74
CA LEU A 1056 -43.59 39.89 93.63
C LEU A 1056 -44.72 40.40 94.53
N LYS A 1057 -45.96 40.23 94.07
CA LYS A 1057 -47.15 40.62 94.83
C LYS A 1057 -47.48 39.52 95.84
N LEU A 1058 -47.52 39.87 97.13
CA LEU A 1058 -47.75 38.91 98.20
C LEU A 1058 -49.10 39.18 98.88
N ASP A 1059 -50.03 38.25 98.80
CA ASP A 1059 -51.27 38.25 99.55
C ASP A 1059 -51.11 37.35 100.80
N LEU A 1060 -50.98 37.97 101.96
CA LEU A 1060 -50.74 37.31 103.24
C LEU A 1060 -52.05 36.99 103.97
N GLU A 1061 -52.20 35.73 104.39
CA GLU A 1061 -53.20 35.26 105.33
C GLU A 1061 -52.54 34.79 106.63
N MET A 1062 -52.98 35.29 107.78
CA MET A 1062 -52.46 34.89 109.09
C MET A 1062 -53.42 33.94 109.81
N GLU A 1063 -52.91 32.78 110.21
CA GLU A 1063 -53.62 31.78 111.01
C GLU A 1063 -53.01 31.68 112.42
N MET A 1064 -53.88 31.63 113.42
CA MET A 1064 -53.45 31.46 114.81
C MET A 1064 -53.43 29.96 115.12
N LEU A 1065 -52.34 29.44 115.68
CA LEU A 1065 -52.18 28.02 115.97
C LEU A 1065 -52.00 27.76 117.46
N ASP A 1066 -52.46 26.58 117.89
CA ASP A 1066 -52.17 26.04 119.21
C ASP A 1066 -50.79 25.35 119.28
N SER A 1067 -50.41 24.84 120.45
CA SER A 1067 -49.10 24.18 120.65
C SER A 1067 -48.91 22.88 119.87
N LYS A 1068 -49.97 22.39 119.21
CA LYS A 1068 -50.02 21.17 118.41
C LYS A 1068 -50.27 21.46 116.93
N ASP A 1069 -50.06 22.70 116.50
CA ASP A 1069 -50.25 23.19 115.12
C ASP A 1069 -51.70 23.11 114.60
N ASN A 1070 -52.70 23.01 115.50
CA ASN A 1070 -54.09 23.10 115.08
C ASN A 1070 -54.50 24.57 114.93
N VAL A 1071 -55.23 24.87 113.86
CA VAL A 1071 -55.78 26.20 113.62
C VAL A 1071 -56.84 26.55 114.65
N ILE A 1072 -56.57 27.61 115.40
CA ILE A 1072 -57.53 28.27 116.29
C ILE A 1072 -58.48 29.08 115.42
N LYS A 1073 -59.78 28.77 115.51
CA LYS A 1073 -60.80 29.40 114.68
C LYS A 1073 -60.99 30.87 115.06
N THR A 1074 -60.36 31.76 114.29
CA THR A 1074 -60.56 33.21 114.33
C THR A 1074 -61.21 33.72 113.04
N GLU A 1075 -61.65 34.97 113.01
CA GLU A 1075 -61.90 35.65 111.75
C GLU A 1075 -60.59 35.67 110.91
N PRO A 1076 -60.64 35.39 109.59
CA PRO A 1076 -59.44 35.31 108.76
C PRO A 1076 -58.79 36.69 108.61
N VAL A 1077 -57.47 36.76 108.80
CA VAL A 1077 -56.70 37.98 108.61
C VAL A 1077 -56.03 37.92 107.25
N LYS A 1078 -56.51 38.74 106.30
CA LYS A 1078 -55.94 38.85 104.96
C LYS A 1078 -55.43 40.26 104.70
N MET A 1079 -54.23 40.40 104.15
CA MET A 1079 -53.68 41.67 103.70
C MET A 1079 -52.77 41.47 102.48
N THR A 1080 -52.61 42.51 101.66
CA THR A 1080 -51.63 42.52 100.57
C THR A 1080 -50.38 43.27 101.02
N VAL A 1081 -49.20 42.68 100.82
CA VAL A 1081 -47.90 43.33 101.01
C VAL A 1081 -47.48 43.96 99.67
N ALA A 1082 -47.13 45.23 99.70
CA ALA A 1082 -46.64 45.95 98.53
C ALA A 1082 -45.34 45.33 97.99
N GLU A 1083 -45.22 45.29 96.67
CA GLU A 1083 -44.01 44.80 95.99
C GLU A 1083 -42.81 45.71 96.27
N GLY A 1084 -41.62 45.13 96.37
CA GLY A 1084 -40.34 45.82 96.51
C GLY A 1084 -39.35 45.40 95.43
N SER A 1085 -38.11 45.85 95.49
CA SER A 1085 -37.03 45.34 94.64
C SER A 1085 -35.71 45.36 95.40
N ALA A 1086 -34.65 44.77 94.82
CA ALA A 1086 -33.31 44.82 95.40
C ALA A 1086 -32.86 46.27 95.73
N GLU A 1087 -33.28 47.24 94.93
CA GLU A 1087 -32.93 48.66 95.14
C GLU A 1087 -33.94 49.44 96.01
N LYS A 1088 -35.11 48.87 96.33
CA LYS A 1088 -36.21 49.59 97.00
C LYS A 1088 -37.04 48.70 97.94
N VAL A 1089 -36.96 49.01 99.24
CA VAL A 1089 -37.80 48.42 100.29
C VAL A 1089 -39.22 49.02 100.25
N SER A 1090 -40.24 48.16 100.28
CA SER A 1090 -41.65 48.55 100.48
C SER A 1090 -42.07 48.30 101.93
N GLU A 1091 -43.01 49.11 102.47
CA GLU A 1091 -43.57 48.92 103.81
C GLU A 1091 -45.10 48.86 103.76
N SER A 1092 -45.68 47.79 104.31
CA SER A 1092 -47.13 47.55 104.37
C SER A 1092 -47.63 47.54 105.81
N PRO A 1093 -48.51 48.47 106.23
CA PRO A 1093 -48.95 48.56 107.62
C PRO A 1093 -49.84 47.39 108.03
N VAL A 1094 -49.59 46.84 109.23
CA VAL A 1094 -50.45 45.84 109.89
C VAL A 1094 -51.32 46.56 110.91
N ASP A 1095 -52.65 46.44 110.79
CA ASP A 1095 -53.61 46.91 111.79
C ASP A 1095 -54.90 46.09 111.74
N VAL A 1096 -54.92 44.99 112.50
CA VAL A 1096 -55.98 43.98 112.44
C VAL A 1096 -56.44 43.62 113.84
N TRP A 1097 -57.72 43.37 114.06
CA TRP A 1097 -58.24 42.89 115.33
C TRP A 1097 -58.68 41.44 115.21
N LEU A 1098 -57.99 40.57 115.94
CA LEU A 1098 -58.32 39.15 116.05
C LEU A 1098 -59.52 38.98 116.96
N LYS A 1099 -60.46 38.15 116.50
CA LYS A 1099 -61.66 37.78 117.25
C LYS A 1099 -61.91 36.30 117.13
N LEU A 1100 -62.22 35.66 118.26
CA LEU A 1100 -62.53 34.22 118.28
C LEU A 1100 -63.90 33.94 117.68
N ALA A 1101 -63.97 32.85 116.92
CA ALA A 1101 -65.24 32.30 116.46
C ALA A 1101 -66.04 31.70 117.63
N GLU A 1102 -67.36 31.61 117.47
CA GLU A 1102 -68.25 31.08 118.50
C GLU A 1102 -67.88 29.62 118.86
N GLY A 1103 -67.55 29.38 120.13
CA GLY A 1103 -67.15 28.07 120.65
C GLY A 1103 -65.67 27.69 120.45
N ALA A 1104 -64.83 28.60 119.95
CA ALA A 1104 -63.39 28.40 119.86
C ALA A 1104 -62.67 28.63 121.21
N ASP A 1105 -61.56 27.93 121.42
CA ASP A 1105 -60.69 28.07 122.59
C ASP A 1105 -59.32 28.57 122.13
N ALA A 1106 -58.82 29.63 122.77
CA ALA A 1106 -57.52 30.25 122.49
C ALA A 1106 -56.52 30.08 123.64
N SER A 1107 -56.85 29.29 124.67
CA SER A 1107 -56.02 29.13 125.86
C SER A 1107 -54.62 28.55 125.57
N ASP A 1108 -54.45 27.86 124.44
CA ASP A 1108 -53.18 27.25 123.99
C ASP A 1108 -52.55 27.98 122.78
N PHE A 1109 -52.95 29.23 122.50
CA PHE A 1109 -52.39 30.03 121.41
C PHE A 1109 -50.88 30.24 121.57
N SER A 1110 -50.10 29.73 120.63
CA SER A 1110 -48.64 29.69 120.73
C SER A 1110 -47.88 29.94 119.43
N LYS A 1111 -48.54 29.91 118.26
CA LYS A 1111 -47.88 30.23 116.98
C LYS A 1111 -48.77 31.05 116.05
N ILE A 1112 -48.16 31.82 115.15
CA ILE A 1112 -48.84 32.51 114.05
C ILE A 1112 -48.26 31.99 112.73
N ARG A 1113 -49.07 31.30 111.93
CA ARG A 1113 -48.69 30.91 110.57
C ARG A 1113 -49.07 32.02 109.60
N MET A 1114 -48.10 32.45 108.80
CA MET A 1114 -48.24 33.44 107.74
C MET A 1114 -48.24 32.70 106.40
N ASN A 1115 -49.40 32.56 105.77
CA ASN A 1115 -49.54 31.97 104.45
C ASN A 1115 -49.49 33.08 103.40
N PHE A 1116 -48.44 33.12 102.59
CA PHE A 1116 -48.26 34.06 101.49
C PHE A 1116 -48.70 33.41 100.18
N LYS A 1117 -49.74 33.96 99.54
CA LYS A 1117 -50.00 33.72 98.13
C LYS A 1117 -49.18 34.72 97.31
N VAL A 1118 -48.22 34.23 96.56
CA VAL A 1118 -47.28 35.00 95.75
C VAL A 1118 -47.75 34.98 94.31
N THR A 1119 -47.93 36.15 93.72
CA THR A 1119 -48.38 36.33 92.35
C THR A 1119 -47.52 37.37 91.64
N SER A 1120 -47.50 37.37 90.32
CA SER A 1120 -46.85 38.45 89.59
C SER A 1120 -47.56 39.78 89.76
N GLY A 1121 -46.74 40.82 89.82
CA GLY A 1121 -47.13 42.15 90.19
C GLY A 1121 -46.92 43.16 89.07
N SER A 1122 -46.77 44.42 89.45
CA SER A 1122 -46.36 45.50 88.54
C SER A 1122 -44.87 45.47 88.13
N MET A 1123 -44.08 44.62 88.78
CA MET A 1123 -42.64 44.42 88.53
C MET A 1123 -42.33 43.02 87.98
N SER A 1124 -43.24 42.43 87.19
CA SER A 1124 -42.99 41.16 86.48
C SER A 1124 -41.73 41.25 85.61
N GLY A 1125 -40.95 40.17 85.56
CA GLY A 1125 -39.68 40.08 84.83
C GLY A 1125 -38.46 40.64 85.58
N GLU A 1126 -38.65 41.34 86.71
CA GLU A 1126 -37.52 41.76 87.55
C GLU A 1126 -36.97 40.56 88.35
N PRO A 1127 -35.64 40.42 88.47
CA PRO A 1127 -35.02 39.26 89.09
C PRO A 1127 -35.18 39.21 90.61
N VAL A 1128 -35.42 38.01 91.15
CA VAL A 1128 -35.25 37.74 92.57
C VAL A 1128 -33.77 37.51 92.87
N THR A 1129 -33.21 38.30 93.79
CA THR A 1129 -31.75 38.30 94.07
C THR A 1129 -31.43 37.71 95.44
N GLU A 1130 -30.15 37.46 95.71
CA GLU A 1130 -29.68 37.00 97.03
C GLU A 1130 -30.07 37.91 98.20
N GLU A 1131 -30.22 39.21 97.93
CA GLU A 1131 -30.52 40.23 98.92
C GLU A 1131 -32.03 40.43 99.13
N SER A 1132 -32.89 39.69 98.42
CA SER A 1132 -34.35 39.82 98.53
C SER A 1132 -34.92 39.17 99.81
N TYR A 1133 -35.77 39.89 100.56
CA TYR A 1133 -36.31 39.48 101.86
C TYR A 1133 -37.73 40.01 102.15
N ILE A 1134 -38.41 39.36 103.11
CA ILE A 1134 -39.61 39.86 103.80
C ILE A 1134 -39.30 40.02 105.28
N LYS A 1135 -39.78 41.07 105.95
CA LYS A 1135 -39.59 41.25 107.40
C LYS A 1135 -40.87 41.74 108.07
N ALA A 1136 -41.40 40.98 109.02
CA ALA A 1136 -42.59 41.38 109.78
C ALA A 1136 -42.21 41.99 111.12
N VAL A 1137 -42.62 43.24 111.36
CA VAL A 1137 -42.42 43.97 112.63
C VAL A 1137 -43.77 44.13 113.31
N LEU A 1138 -44.07 43.27 114.29
CA LEU A 1138 -45.40 43.14 114.91
C LEU A 1138 -45.47 43.71 116.34
N LYS A 1139 -46.66 44.22 116.67
CA LYS A 1139 -47.05 44.78 117.97
C LYS A 1139 -48.43 44.25 118.33
N VAL A 1140 -48.69 44.03 119.61
CA VAL A 1140 -50.01 43.64 120.12
C VAL A 1140 -50.73 44.87 120.69
N LYS A 1141 -52.03 44.99 120.42
CA LYS A 1141 -52.94 46.00 120.99
C LYS A 1141 -54.01 45.29 121.82
N VAL A 1142 -54.12 45.62 123.10
CA VAL A 1142 -55.12 45.05 124.01
C VAL A 1142 -56.19 46.11 124.30
N PRO A 1143 -57.49 45.82 124.18
CA PRO A 1143 -58.54 46.81 124.39
C PRO A 1143 -58.74 47.10 125.89
N GLY A 1144 -58.77 48.40 126.26
CA GLY A 1144 -59.04 48.88 127.62
C GLY A 1144 -57.81 49.36 128.42
N GLY A 1145 -57.89 50.56 128.99
CA GLY A 1145 -56.93 51.12 129.94
C GLY A 1145 -57.27 50.82 131.42
N VAL A 1146 -56.34 51.09 132.34
CA VAL A 1146 -56.54 50.88 133.79
C VAL A 1146 -56.89 52.21 134.47
N THR A 1147 -57.99 52.23 135.23
CA THR A 1147 -58.39 53.36 136.09
C THR A 1147 -58.38 52.92 137.55
N VAL A 1148 -57.62 53.60 138.43
CA VAL A 1148 -57.49 53.24 139.86
C VAL A 1148 -58.13 54.30 140.75
N ASP A 1149 -58.89 53.88 141.77
CA ASP A 1149 -59.49 54.73 142.81
C ASP A 1149 -58.78 54.52 144.17
N LEU A 1150 -58.32 55.61 144.79
CA LEU A 1150 -57.40 55.62 145.93
C LEU A 1150 -58.10 55.71 147.31
N SER A 1151 -59.42 55.57 147.39
CA SER A 1151 -60.23 55.84 148.59
C SER A 1151 -60.16 54.78 149.73
N SER A 1152 -59.46 53.66 149.56
CA SER A 1152 -59.52 52.49 150.48
C SER A 1152 -58.28 52.24 151.37
N LEU A 1153 -57.27 53.13 151.37
CA LEU A 1153 -56.01 52.95 152.11
C LEU A 1153 -55.94 53.74 153.44
N GLY A 1154 -56.89 53.53 154.37
CA GLY A 1154 -56.69 54.02 155.74
C GLY A 1154 -57.88 53.95 156.72
N GLN A 1155 -58.14 52.79 157.33
CA GLN A 1155 -58.71 52.67 158.70
C GLN A 1155 -58.25 51.34 159.34
N SER A 1156 -57.76 51.39 160.59
CA SER A 1156 -57.46 50.23 161.44
C SER A 1156 -58.32 50.26 162.71
N GLU A 1157 -58.92 49.14 163.11
CA GLU A 1157 -59.41 48.91 164.49
C GLU A 1157 -59.16 47.44 164.92
N ASN A 1158 -58.53 47.32 166.10
CA ASN A 1158 -58.33 46.14 166.98
C ASN A 1158 -59.63 45.91 167.81
N THR A 1159 -60.01 44.80 168.46
CA THR A 1159 -59.37 43.56 168.99
C THR A 1159 -60.44 42.69 169.67
N ASP A 1160 -60.20 41.38 169.85
CA ASP A 1160 -60.57 40.56 171.03
C ASP A 1160 -59.45 39.50 171.20
N GLU A 1161 -58.51 39.56 172.17
CA GLU A 1161 -58.51 39.30 173.65
C GLU A 1161 -58.01 37.87 174.04
N PRO A 1162 -57.50 37.60 175.28
CA PRO A 1162 -56.10 37.18 175.48
C PRO A 1162 -55.83 35.71 175.94
N GLN A 1163 -54.52 35.40 176.03
CA GLN A 1163 -53.78 34.25 176.62
C GLN A 1163 -53.72 33.00 175.69
N ASN A 1164 -52.57 32.59 175.14
CA ASN A 1164 -51.26 32.32 175.73
C ASN A 1164 -50.15 32.42 174.67
#